data_AF-A0A2S8CM66-F1
#
_entry.id   AF-A0A2S8CM66-F1
#
_cell.length_a   1.000
_cell.length_b   1.000
_cell.length_c   1.000
_cell.angle_alpha   90.00
_cell.angle_beta   90.00
_cell.angle_gamma   90.00
#
_symmetry.space_group_name_H-M   'P 1'
#
loop_
_entity.id
_entity.type
_entity.pdbx_description
1 polymer ?
#
loop_
_entity_poly.entity_id
_entity_poly.type
_entity_poly.pdbx_seq_one_letter_code
_entity_poly.pdbx_strand_id
1 'polypeptide(L)'
;IVGRIPFLPALTAENLDVYQTGVRSAMSTVKLLQWLAQQDSDITFNTGQLFIYPSGLPNPHAALSRRSGIDADEQRWLLRLVKTLPRFNNAPLQNYRDILCEAIADREIDDAEFSRLQTAARDGDIQDVDISSLHREVIRQLALETLLHSVNLADDLPKLKKVAAQLNVDDQVIDELIKPDSVQHGIQLNTGDRIAFSGTLEIPREEWVHRATLAGLVVEQVSDKTTVLVASNLDSDRTKAQTARRLDIPMVTESEFATILGAHIDIDSSLDFNANFATNDIDHFQLQRVFPWFDGPAGKLHTPTCVAQAWVDNHPEEALQDISPFLDAASTVDVDREGVRVMRKIENRSAQLLHLSVKEIAQCPDVGKLNLNSIVVSAVFAALDASESARADAATESSAQGEFAASSQEELDAFAASVLHEKYRQLSLGMGWIDLKNDLIPTPGTISLPPEVSAKFNEVAQLFENYPPLLMVFEEATQELVNAAKGDERKLAIIAKRWIGDATLDDLGNHFGITRERVRQFEVELGEDFNRSRNFYDAVLAKIERFIGRAIRLYALEERFPQLMDRAKPFDTTYGKLFTAIDGGWVVRNGWVFSPTFEEDIAQLLEEEKNEYGVALKHNVLAKSGISERLLNEYLTRELGQKVISIKDYLIIDAGSHNSRAVALLSIHGEPMTLEEIQAQLGTMNLRSARGQYAADQRLIRVSGDQWALRSWGIPAFSSIAEWISEQVDEEAAMAAQHGGEPQGVSLDYLLSQAGRLRVTVNSIRTYATSDGLELVDGQVRRCEPDLDTPIGGSIANSQNVYFRQGQWHLLLTLTKVHVRGSGFHIPRGIGNYYGINFGDGIDLTSPLGSVRMGTDKLRALRLSSIRRFIQGLGAGIGDRVWLTFGDDRSFAVSLAPKLQPELTGFAGLYNHIGLDITEPELRSLLQQEVNDADTSRADLLAPINEALGLSPDAPRRRTVSLLRQRNQDDLAEAISKL
;
A
#
# COMPACT_ATOMS: atom_id res chain seq x y z
N ILE A 1 -31.25 28.88 2.08
CA ILE A 1 -30.43 29.30 0.92
C ILE A 1 -31.27 30.26 0.08
N VAL A 2 -31.41 31.51 0.53
CA VAL A 2 -31.98 32.60 -0.28
C VAL A 2 -31.21 33.85 0.11
N GLY A 3 -30.43 34.39 -0.82
CA GLY A 3 -29.77 35.69 -0.64
C GLY A 3 -28.45 35.83 -1.39
N ARG A 4 -28.51 36.60 -2.49
CA ARG A 4 -27.41 37.23 -3.26
C ARG A 4 -26.78 36.42 -4.41
N ILE A 5 -27.33 36.64 -5.61
CA ILE A 5 -26.58 36.59 -6.88
C ILE A 5 -26.44 38.05 -7.34
N PRO A 6 -25.23 38.60 -7.55
CA PRO A 6 -25.06 39.91 -8.16
C PRO A 6 -25.15 39.82 -9.69
N PHE A 7 -25.79 40.85 -10.26
CA PHE A 7 -25.93 41.10 -11.70
C PHE A 7 -24.56 41.24 -12.40
N LEU A 8 -24.42 40.64 -13.60
CA LEU A 8 -23.37 40.96 -14.59
C LEU A 8 -24.02 41.23 -15.97
N PRO A 9 -23.44 42.12 -16.80
CA PRO A 9 -24.12 42.75 -17.93
C PRO A 9 -24.02 42.00 -19.27
N ALA A 10 -25.07 42.18 -20.09
CA ALA A 10 -25.21 42.05 -21.54
C ALA A 10 -24.35 41.01 -22.29
N LEU A 11 -24.94 39.83 -22.56
CA LEU A 11 -24.49 38.86 -23.56
C LEU A 11 -25.52 38.73 -24.69
N THR A 12 -25.02 38.46 -25.89
CA THR A 12 -25.69 38.55 -27.21
C THR A 12 -26.81 37.52 -27.44
N ALA A 13 -27.69 37.83 -28.39
CA ALA A 13 -28.99 37.19 -28.62
C ALA A 13 -28.97 35.68 -28.95
N GLU A 14 -27.84 35.09 -29.33
CA GLU A 14 -27.75 33.65 -29.66
C GLU A 14 -27.68 32.72 -28.43
N ASN A 15 -27.37 33.25 -27.24
CA ASN A 15 -27.32 32.44 -26.00
C ASN A 15 -28.67 32.31 -25.26
N LEU A 16 -29.76 32.86 -25.79
CA LEU A 16 -31.02 32.98 -25.06
C LEU A 16 -31.86 31.67 -25.04
N ASP A 17 -31.83 30.85 -26.09
CA ASP A 17 -32.74 29.69 -26.21
C ASP A 17 -32.33 28.48 -25.36
N VAL A 18 -31.04 28.24 -25.19
CA VAL A 18 -30.54 27.13 -24.34
C VAL A 18 -30.76 27.44 -22.85
N TYR A 19 -30.59 28.70 -22.44
CA TYR A 19 -30.82 29.14 -21.06
C TYR A 19 -32.30 29.10 -20.67
N GLN A 20 -33.22 29.43 -21.59
CA GLN A 20 -34.66 29.38 -21.30
C GLN A 20 -35.15 27.97 -21.00
N THR A 21 -34.54 26.94 -21.60
CA THR A 21 -34.97 25.54 -21.39
C THR A 21 -34.53 25.01 -20.02
N GLY A 22 -33.32 25.34 -19.57
CA GLY A 22 -32.80 24.96 -18.26
C GLY A 22 -33.53 25.64 -17.09
N VAL A 23 -33.79 26.94 -17.21
CA VAL A 23 -34.53 27.72 -16.18
C VAL A 23 -35.98 27.22 -16.05
N ARG A 24 -36.61 26.85 -17.18
CA ARG A 24 -37.99 26.36 -17.20
C ARG A 24 -38.10 24.95 -16.59
N SER A 25 -37.09 24.10 -16.75
CA SER A 25 -37.00 22.80 -16.05
C SER A 25 -36.84 22.99 -14.55
N ALA A 26 -35.92 23.85 -14.11
CA ALA A 26 -35.70 24.13 -12.69
C ALA A 26 -36.94 24.72 -12.00
N MET A 27 -37.63 25.67 -12.65
CA MET A 27 -38.90 26.22 -12.12
C MET A 27 -40.03 25.19 -12.08
N SER A 28 -40.03 24.21 -12.98
CA SER A 28 -41.02 23.12 -12.98
C SER A 28 -40.78 22.15 -11.82
N THR A 29 -39.52 21.82 -11.54
CA THR A 29 -39.13 21.01 -10.37
C THR A 29 -39.45 21.72 -9.06
N VAL A 30 -39.22 23.03 -8.96
CA VAL A 30 -39.57 23.82 -7.76
C VAL A 30 -41.08 23.87 -7.53
N LYS A 31 -41.89 24.03 -8.59
CA LYS A 31 -43.35 24.00 -8.47
C LYS A 31 -43.88 22.63 -8.04
N LEU A 32 -43.28 21.54 -8.54
CA LEU A 32 -43.62 20.18 -8.12
C LEU A 32 -43.29 19.95 -6.64
N LEU A 33 -42.13 20.39 -6.18
CA LEU A 33 -41.72 20.28 -4.77
C LEU A 33 -42.59 21.13 -3.84
N GLN A 34 -42.97 22.34 -4.26
CA GLN A 34 -43.93 23.17 -3.51
C GLN A 34 -45.30 22.53 -3.43
N TRP A 35 -45.78 21.90 -4.51
CA TRP A 35 -47.06 21.20 -4.51
C TRP A 35 -47.04 19.97 -3.60
N LEU A 36 -45.96 19.17 -3.63
CA LEU A 36 -45.79 18.00 -2.77
C LEU A 36 -45.66 18.36 -1.28
N ALA A 37 -44.97 19.45 -0.95
CA ALA A 37 -44.87 19.96 0.42
C ALA A 37 -46.21 20.49 0.97
N GLN A 38 -47.14 20.89 0.10
CA GLN A 38 -48.48 21.35 0.49
C GLN A 38 -49.48 20.19 0.71
N GLN A 39 -49.14 18.96 0.33
CA GLN A 39 -50.02 17.79 0.42
C GLN A 39 -49.74 16.89 1.65
N ASP A 40 -49.02 17.41 2.66
CA ASP A 40 -48.71 16.71 3.93
C ASP A 40 -48.24 15.25 3.74
N SER A 41 -47.42 15.04 2.70
CA SER A 41 -46.86 13.74 2.35
C SER A 41 -45.49 13.60 3.00
N ASP A 42 -45.28 12.55 3.80
CA ASP A 42 -43.98 12.17 4.36
C ASP A 42 -43.00 11.81 3.24
N ILE A 43 -42.31 12.81 2.71
CA ILE A 43 -41.25 12.63 1.72
C ILE A 43 -39.90 12.74 2.43
N THR A 44 -39.26 11.60 2.63
CA THR A 44 -37.83 11.54 3.00
C THR A 44 -36.97 12.00 1.82
N PHE A 45 -36.33 13.16 1.95
CA PHE A 45 -35.27 13.57 1.03
C PHE A 45 -34.05 12.70 1.27
N ASN A 46 -33.64 11.93 0.25
CA ASN A 46 -32.38 11.22 0.26
C ASN A 46 -31.23 12.25 0.33
N THR A 47 -30.52 12.32 1.44
CA THR A 47 -29.34 13.20 1.66
C THR A 47 -28.09 12.68 0.96
N GLY A 48 -28.24 11.94 -0.13
CA GLY A 48 -27.13 11.65 -1.03
C GLY A 48 -26.59 12.95 -1.60
N GLN A 49 -25.27 13.14 -1.51
CA GLN A 49 -24.59 14.29 -2.12
C GLN A 49 -25.04 14.46 -3.58
N LEU A 50 -25.67 15.59 -3.86
CA LEU A 50 -25.94 16.04 -5.22
C LEU A 50 -24.60 16.46 -5.83
N PHE A 51 -24.00 15.60 -6.64
CA PHE A 51 -22.86 15.95 -7.47
C PHE A 51 -23.32 16.95 -8.54
N ILE A 52 -23.11 18.23 -8.26
CA ILE A 52 -23.15 19.27 -9.27
C ILE A 52 -21.82 19.18 -10.01
N TYR A 53 -21.82 18.59 -11.20
CA TYR A 53 -20.71 18.76 -12.13
C TYR A 53 -20.60 20.25 -12.47
N PRO A 54 -19.43 20.88 -12.37
CA PRO A 54 -19.25 22.23 -12.88
C PRO A 54 -19.31 22.19 -14.41
N SER A 55 -20.52 22.31 -14.96
CA SER A 55 -20.73 22.68 -16.36
C SER A 55 -20.26 24.13 -16.51
N GLY A 56 -18.98 24.29 -16.85
CA GLY A 56 -18.33 25.59 -16.98
C GLY A 56 -16.80 25.57 -17.08
N LEU A 57 -16.15 24.42 -16.94
CA LEU A 57 -14.75 24.28 -17.34
C LEU A 57 -14.66 24.08 -18.87
N PRO A 58 -13.65 24.66 -19.55
CA PRO A 58 -13.39 24.37 -20.96
C PRO A 58 -13.24 22.85 -21.13
N ASN A 59 -13.79 22.31 -22.24
CA ASN A 59 -13.83 20.87 -22.50
C ASN A 59 -12.48 20.20 -22.15
N PRO A 60 -12.45 19.11 -21.38
CA PRO A 60 -11.24 18.32 -21.24
C PRO A 60 -10.87 17.80 -22.64
N HIS A 61 -9.71 18.20 -23.14
CA HIS A 61 -9.16 17.62 -24.35
C HIS A 61 -9.03 16.09 -24.16
N ALA A 62 -9.32 15.33 -25.21
CA ALA A 62 -9.30 13.87 -25.15
C ALA A 62 -7.93 13.37 -24.66
N ALA A 63 -7.92 12.63 -23.55
CA ALA A 63 -6.71 12.05 -22.98
C ALA A 63 -5.99 11.16 -24.01
N LEU A 64 -4.67 11.29 -24.06
CA LEU A 64 -3.79 10.51 -24.93
C LEU A 64 -3.95 9.00 -24.68
N SER A 65 -4.19 8.22 -25.74
CA SER A 65 -4.03 6.77 -25.69
C SER A 65 -2.53 6.44 -25.65
N ARG A 66 -2.00 6.23 -24.45
CA ARG A 66 -0.59 5.91 -24.23
C ARG A 66 -0.28 4.46 -24.58
N ARG A 67 0.95 4.18 -25.06
CA ARG A 67 1.45 2.81 -25.24
C ARG A 67 1.53 2.14 -23.86
N SER A 68 0.71 1.12 -23.66
CA SER A 68 0.62 0.34 -22.43
C SER A 68 1.91 -0.46 -22.19
N GLY A 69 2.83 0.11 -21.43
CA GLY A 69 4.08 -0.54 -21.02
C GLY A 69 5.02 0.25 -20.11
N ILE A 70 4.63 1.44 -19.64
CA ILE A 70 5.51 2.28 -18.79
C ILE A 70 5.24 1.96 -17.32
N ASP A 71 6.30 1.94 -16.52
CA ASP A 71 6.22 1.73 -15.07
C ASP A 71 5.36 2.84 -14.42
N ALA A 72 4.42 2.44 -13.56
CA ALA A 72 3.48 3.36 -12.93
C ALA A 72 4.20 4.39 -12.05
N ASP A 73 5.36 4.02 -11.52
CA ASP A 73 6.18 4.91 -10.69
C ASP A 73 7.01 5.88 -11.56
N GLU A 74 7.49 5.44 -12.74
CA GLU A 74 8.09 6.31 -13.76
C GLU A 74 7.09 7.37 -14.30
N GLN A 75 5.80 7.01 -14.44
CA GLN A 75 4.78 7.99 -14.87
C GLN A 75 4.37 8.94 -13.73
N ARG A 76 4.32 8.46 -12.48
CA ARG A 76 3.92 9.27 -11.32
C ARG A 76 4.93 10.35 -10.99
N TRP A 77 6.23 10.07 -11.10
CA TRP A 77 7.25 11.08 -10.81
C TRP A 77 7.28 12.19 -11.89
N LEU A 78 7.16 11.85 -13.18
CA LEU A 78 7.08 12.86 -14.24
C LEU A 78 5.83 13.71 -14.07
N LEU A 79 4.67 13.12 -13.78
CA LEU A 79 3.46 13.87 -13.45
C LEU A 79 3.61 14.74 -12.19
N ARG A 80 4.48 14.38 -11.23
CA ARG A 80 4.81 15.21 -10.06
C ARG A 80 5.66 16.41 -10.47
N LEU A 81 6.68 16.19 -11.28
CA LEU A 81 7.53 17.23 -11.86
C LEU A 81 6.68 18.25 -12.63
N VAL A 82 5.79 17.79 -13.51
CA VAL A 82 4.86 18.66 -14.26
C VAL A 82 3.99 19.52 -13.33
N LYS A 83 3.61 19.00 -12.16
CA LYS A 83 2.78 19.74 -11.17
C LYS A 83 3.57 20.74 -10.33
N THR A 84 4.87 20.55 -10.14
CA THR A 84 5.73 21.40 -9.30
C THR A 84 6.44 22.50 -10.08
N LEU A 85 6.40 22.45 -11.42
CA LEU A 85 6.98 23.47 -12.27
C LEU A 85 6.26 24.84 -12.13
N PRO A 86 7.00 25.96 -12.18
CA PRO A 86 6.44 27.29 -12.02
C PRO A 86 5.46 27.59 -13.17
N ARG A 87 4.28 28.10 -12.82
CA ARG A 87 3.23 28.43 -13.80
C ARG A 87 3.47 29.81 -14.39
N PHE A 88 3.40 29.91 -15.72
CA PHE A 88 3.38 31.17 -16.43
C PHE A 88 2.00 31.82 -16.32
N ASN A 89 1.97 33.12 -16.06
CA ASN A 89 0.74 33.91 -16.11
C ASN A 89 0.23 34.13 -17.56
N ASN A 90 1.05 33.82 -18.58
CA ASN A 90 0.66 33.80 -19.98
C ASN A 90 -0.05 32.47 -20.30
N ALA A 91 -1.38 32.52 -20.44
CA ALA A 91 -2.20 31.33 -20.63
C ALA A 91 -1.84 30.49 -21.87
N PRO A 92 -1.57 31.06 -23.06
CA PRO A 92 -1.02 30.32 -24.20
C PRO A 92 0.29 29.58 -23.92
N LEU A 93 1.27 30.26 -23.33
CA LEU A 93 2.58 29.67 -22.99
C LEU A 93 2.45 28.58 -21.92
N GLN A 94 1.58 28.79 -20.93
CA GLN A 94 1.30 27.78 -19.91
C GLN A 94 0.64 26.54 -20.53
N ASN A 95 -0.36 26.73 -21.40
CA ASN A 95 -1.02 25.62 -22.09
C ASN A 95 -0.04 24.83 -22.97
N TYR A 96 0.87 25.51 -23.67
CA TYR A 96 1.92 24.85 -24.43
C TYR A 96 2.86 24.04 -23.52
N ARG A 97 3.28 24.61 -22.37
CA ARG A 97 4.12 23.91 -21.39
C ARG A 97 3.42 22.67 -20.82
N ASP A 98 2.13 22.77 -20.50
CA ASP A 98 1.35 21.64 -19.96
C ASP A 98 1.31 20.47 -20.95
N ILE A 99 1.08 20.76 -22.24
CA ILE A 99 1.10 19.75 -23.31
C ILE A 99 2.50 19.17 -23.52
N LEU A 100 3.53 20.00 -23.48
CA LEU A 100 4.94 19.58 -23.61
C LEU A 100 5.35 18.63 -22.49
N CYS A 101 4.97 19.00 -21.27
CA CYS A 101 5.17 18.22 -20.07
C CYS A 101 4.44 16.87 -20.11
N GLU A 102 3.23 16.82 -20.67
CA GLU A 102 2.50 15.56 -20.88
C GLU A 102 3.18 14.68 -21.94
N ALA A 103 3.66 15.28 -23.04
CA ALA A 103 4.32 14.57 -24.14
C ALA A 103 5.70 14.00 -23.77
N ILE A 104 6.40 14.58 -22.79
CA ILE A 104 7.72 14.10 -22.35
C ILE A 104 7.60 13.06 -21.21
N ALA A 105 6.38 12.76 -20.76
CA ALA A 105 6.12 11.91 -19.59
C ALA A 105 6.57 10.44 -19.76
N ASP A 106 6.88 9.98 -20.96
CA ASP A 106 7.44 8.65 -21.23
C ASP A 106 8.85 8.72 -21.86
N ARG A 107 9.45 9.91 -21.87
CA ARG A 107 10.75 10.21 -22.49
C ARG A 107 10.80 9.87 -23.99
N GLU A 108 9.66 9.82 -24.68
CA GLU A 108 9.58 9.67 -26.14
C GLU A 108 8.43 10.50 -26.73
N ILE A 109 8.74 11.48 -27.57
CA ILE A 109 7.69 12.27 -28.24
C ILE A 109 7.29 11.59 -29.56
N ASP A 110 6.01 11.24 -29.71
CA ASP A 110 5.47 10.67 -30.94
C ASP A 110 4.98 11.73 -31.96
N ASP A 111 4.71 11.31 -33.20
CA ASP A 111 4.27 12.22 -34.27
C ASP A 111 2.94 12.95 -33.96
N ALA A 112 2.08 12.34 -33.15
CA ALA A 112 0.78 12.88 -32.76
C ALA A 112 0.90 13.92 -31.62
N GLU A 113 1.83 13.71 -30.70
CA GLU A 113 2.22 14.65 -29.65
C GLU A 113 2.96 15.85 -30.23
N PHE A 114 3.90 15.60 -31.14
CA PHE A 114 4.58 16.66 -31.88
C PHE A 114 3.61 17.53 -32.68
N SER A 115 2.62 16.91 -33.35
CA SER A 115 1.56 17.62 -34.06
C SER A 115 0.71 18.50 -33.12
N ARG A 116 0.42 18.03 -31.90
CA ARG A 116 -0.31 18.82 -30.89
C ARG A 116 0.48 19.99 -30.36
N LEU A 117 1.78 19.81 -30.13
CA LEU A 117 2.64 20.93 -29.77
C LEU A 117 2.64 21.99 -30.86
N GLN A 118 2.73 21.60 -32.13
CA GLN A 118 2.62 22.55 -33.24
C GLN A 118 1.26 23.25 -33.30
N THR A 119 0.16 22.54 -33.03
CA THR A 119 -1.18 23.15 -32.94
C THR A 119 -1.26 24.15 -31.80
N ALA A 120 -0.78 23.80 -30.60
CA ALA A 120 -0.78 24.68 -29.44
C ALA A 120 0.07 25.95 -29.65
N ALA A 121 1.23 25.81 -30.31
CA ALA A 121 2.06 26.94 -30.71
C ALA A 121 1.33 27.89 -31.67
N ARG A 122 0.63 27.34 -32.67
CA ARG A 122 -0.14 28.11 -33.65
C ARG A 122 -1.35 28.80 -33.04
N ASP A 123 -2.12 28.08 -32.23
CA ASP A 123 -3.33 28.60 -31.57
C ASP A 123 -3.00 29.67 -30.52
N GLY A 124 -1.82 29.56 -29.90
CA GLY A 124 -1.31 30.49 -28.90
C GLY A 124 -0.50 31.68 -29.44
N ASP A 125 -0.27 31.74 -30.76
CA ASP A 125 0.64 32.70 -31.43
C ASP A 125 2.00 32.80 -30.72
N ILE A 126 2.57 31.64 -30.38
CA ILE A 126 3.84 31.53 -29.65
C ILE A 126 4.98 31.55 -30.66
N GLN A 127 5.96 32.43 -30.44
CA GLN A 127 7.10 32.55 -31.34
C GLN A 127 8.09 31.37 -31.16
N ASP A 128 8.74 30.97 -32.25
CA ASP A 128 9.72 29.86 -32.25
C ASP A 128 10.89 30.09 -31.26
N VAL A 129 11.22 31.36 -30.98
CA VAL A 129 12.22 31.76 -29.99
C VAL A 129 11.77 31.44 -28.57
N ASP A 130 10.48 31.66 -28.25
CA ASP A 130 9.89 31.32 -26.95
C ASP A 130 9.77 29.81 -26.77
N ILE A 131 9.36 29.09 -27.83
CA ILE A 131 9.30 27.62 -27.84
C ILE A 131 10.68 27.01 -27.60
N SER A 132 11.70 27.49 -28.33
CA SER A 132 13.07 26.99 -28.20
C SER A 132 13.66 27.27 -26.81
N SER A 133 13.30 28.39 -26.19
CA SER A 133 13.77 28.73 -24.84
C SER A 133 13.07 27.87 -23.79
N LEU A 134 11.76 27.63 -23.95
CA LEU A 134 10.98 26.75 -23.10
C LEU A 134 11.46 25.29 -23.16
N HIS A 135 11.78 24.76 -24.34
CA HIS A 135 12.30 23.41 -24.48
C HIS A 135 13.62 23.22 -23.73
N ARG A 136 14.54 24.20 -23.84
CA ARG A 136 15.82 24.16 -23.12
C ARG A 136 15.61 24.19 -21.61
N GLU A 137 14.75 25.09 -21.13
CA GLU A 137 14.39 25.23 -19.72
C GLU A 137 13.84 23.92 -19.13
N VAL A 138 12.88 23.29 -19.82
CA VAL A 138 12.32 22.00 -19.39
C VAL A 138 13.38 20.90 -19.35
N ILE A 139 14.28 20.86 -20.33
CA ILE A 139 15.38 19.87 -20.36
C ILE A 139 16.36 20.09 -19.21
N ARG A 140 16.66 21.34 -18.83
CA ARG A 140 17.55 21.64 -17.68
C ARG A 140 16.94 21.22 -16.35
N GLN A 141 15.67 21.52 -16.15
CA GLN A 141 14.92 21.09 -14.97
C GLN A 141 14.87 19.55 -14.91
N LEU A 142 14.58 18.88 -16.03
CA LEU A 142 14.56 17.42 -16.11
C LEU A 142 15.94 16.81 -15.84
N ALA A 143 17.03 17.48 -16.21
CA ALA A 143 18.39 17.06 -15.89
C ALA A 143 18.70 17.10 -14.38
N LEU A 144 18.36 18.20 -13.70
CA LEU A 144 18.53 18.33 -12.24
C LEU A 144 17.69 17.30 -11.47
N GLU A 145 16.49 17.03 -11.95
CA GLU A 145 15.58 16.04 -11.36
C GLU A 145 16.06 14.61 -11.58
N THR A 146 16.66 14.35 -12.74
CA THR A 146 17.35 13.08 -13.00
C THR A 146 18.52 12.89 -12.03
N LEU A 147 19.28 13.94 -11.71
CA LEU A 147 20.36 13.86 -10.71
C LEU A 147 19.85 13.57 -9.30
N LEU A 148 18.72 14.17 -8.91
CA LEU A 148 18.11 13.99 -7.58
C LEU A 148 17.60 12.56 -7.33
N HIS A 149 17.12 11.89 -8.38
CA HIS A 149 16.36 10.64 -8.23
C HIS A 149 16.96 9.41 -8.95
N SER A 150 17.97 9.59 -9.80
CA SER A 150 18.51 8.47 -10.57
C SER A 150 19.27 7.48 -9.67
N VAL A 151 18.81 6.23 -9.70
CA VAL A 151 19.54 5.10 -9.12
C VAL A 151 20.72 4.72 -10.01
N ASN A 152 20.59 4.92 -11.34
CA ASN A 152 21.66 4.72 -12.31
C ASN A 152 21.70 5.84 -13.36
N LEU A 153 22.38 6.94 -13.03
CA LEU A 153 22.56 8.10 -13.91
C LEU A 153 23.12 7.72 -15.30
N ALA A 154 23.95 6.67 -15.40
CA ALA A 154 24.53 6.24 -16.67
C ALA A 154 23.49 5.70 -17.68
N ASP A 155 22.39 5.12 -17.19
CA ASP A 155 21.30 4.59 -18.03
C ASP A 155 20.25 5.66 -18.36
N ASP A 156 20.09 6.66 -17.50
CA ASP A 156 19.09 7.72 -17.65
C ASP A 156 19.55 8.86 -18.55
N LEU A 157 20.85 9.20 -18.55
CA LEU A 157 21.41 10.28 -19.37
C LEU A 157 21.20 10.10 -20.88
N PRO A 158 21.42 8.91 -21.49
CA PRO A 158 21.16 8.72 -22.91
C PRO A 158 19.68 8.90 -23.28
N LYS A 159 18.75 8.52 -22.38
CA LYS A 159 17.31 8.70 -22.59
C LYS A 159 16.95 10.19 -22.56
N LEU A 160 17.51 10.95 -21.62
CA LEU A 160 17.30 12.40 -21.52
C LEU A 160 17.85 13.13 -22.75
N LYS A 161 19.04 12.77 -23.24
CA LYS A 161 19.62 13.32 -24.48
C LYS A 161 18.77 13.03 -25.71
N LYS A 162 18.17 11.83 -25.79
CA LYS A 162 17.21 11.49 -26.86
C LYS A 162 16.00 12.43 -26.87
N VAL A 163 15.42 12.73 -25.71
CA VAL A 163 14.31 13.70 -25.58
C VAL A 163 14.75 15.11 -25.99
N ALA A 164 15.93 15.55 -25.52
CA ALA A 164 16.49 16.84 -25.92
C ALA A 164 16.62 16.96 -27.44
N ALA A 165 17.15 15.93 -28.10
CA ALA A 165 17.25 15.89 -29.55
C ALA A 165 15.88 15.96 -30.26
N GLN A 166 14.85 15.28 -29.74
CA GLN A 166 13.47 15.34 -30.28
C GLN A 166 12.86 16.74 -30.16
N LEU A 167 13.23 17.50 -29.12
CA LEU A 167 12.83 18.89 -28.91
C LEU A 167 13.73 19.91 -29.61
N ASN A 168 14.71 19.46 -30.39
CA ASN A 168 15.73 20.29 -31.04
C ASN A 168 16.58 21.10 -30.04
N VAL A 169 16.89 20.49 -28.89
CA VAL A 169 17.80 21.00 -27.87
C VAL A 169 19.14 20.27 -28.00
N ASP A 170 20.25 21.03 -28.00
CA ASP A 170 21.60 20.48 -28.09
C ASP A 170 21.98 19.73 -26.79
N ASP A 171 22.60 18.56 -26.93
CA ASP A 171 23.12 17.75 -25.83
C ASP A 171 24.08 18.53 -24.91
N GLN A 172 24.75 19.57 -25.45
CA GLN A 172 25.59 20.46 -24.66
C GLN A 172 24.85 21.10 -23.48
N VAL A 173 23.54 21.32 -23.58
CA VAL A 173 22.72 21.90 -22.49
C VAL A 173 22.71 20.98 -21.27
N ILE A 174 22.62 19.67 -21.49
CA ILE A 174 22.67 18.66 -20.42
C ILE A 174 24.10 18.52 -19.90
N ASP A 175 25.08 18.49 -20.80
CA ASP A 175 26.48 18.33 -20.43
C ASP A 175 27.02 19.53 -19.62
N GLU A 176 26.56 20.76 -19.89
CA GLU A 176 26.92 21.96 -19.10
C GLU A 176 26.36 21.95 -17.67
N LEU A 177 25.29 21.19 -17.40
CA LEU A 177 24.73 21.01 -16.06
C LEU A 177 25.40 19.88 -15.28
N ILE A 178 25.83 18.83 -15.99
CA ILE A 178 26.25 17.55 -15.42
C ILE A 178 27.78 17.38 -15.44
N LYS A 179 28.53 18.30 -16.08
CA LYS A 179 30.00 18.24 -16.16
C LYS A 179 30.71 18.37 -14.80
N PRO A 180 31.93 17.80 -14.66
CA PRO A 180 32.56 17.44 -13.39
C PRO A 180 33.72 18.36 -12.93
N ASP A 181 33.79 19.60 -13.41
CA ASP A 181 34.82 20.57 -12.93
C ASP A 181 34.46 21.20 -11.57
N SER A 182 33.32 20.83 -11.01
CA SER A 182 32.97 21.11 -9.62
C SER A 182 33.81 20.19 -8.74
N VAL A 183 34.70 20.77 -7.94
CA VAL A 183 35.36 20.09 -6.83
C VAL A 183 34.28 19.29 -6.11
N GLN A 184 34.34 17.95 -6.15
CA GLN A 184 33.49 17.11 -5.30
C GLN A 184 33.86 17.46 -3.86
N HIS A 185 33.20 18.48 -3.32
CA HIS A 185 33.23 18.73 -1.91
C HIS A 185 32.52 17.50 -1.33
N GLY A 186 33.25 16.65 -0.61
CA GLY A 186 32.71 15.50 0.12
C GLY A 186 31.81 15.94 1.28
N ILE A 187 30.97 16.95 1.04
CA ILE A 187 30.03 17.52 1.99
C ILE A 187 28.89 16.53 2.11
N GLN A 188 28.71 16.04 3.33
CA GLN A 188 27.55 15.28 3.74
C GLN A 188 26.66 16.22 4.54
N LEU A 189 25.38 16.29 4.17
CA LEU A 189 24.39 17.13 4.86
C LEU A 189 23.56 16.26 5.80
N ASN A 190 23.58 16.57 7.09
CA ASN A 190 22.79 15.86 8.09
C ASN A 190 21.50 16.61 8.41
N THR A 191 20.51 15.88 8.93
CA THR A 191 19.29 16.46 9.48
C THR A 191 19.63 17.54 10.53
N GLY A 192 19.11 18.75 10.34
CA GLY A 192 19.34 19.93 11.16
C GLY A 192 20.41 20.90 10.63
N ASP A 193 21.16 20.53 9.59
CA ASP A 193 22.16 21.39 8.97
C ASP A 193 21.51 22.61 8.30
N ARG A 194 22.18 23.76 8.37
CA ARG A 194 21.66 25.04 7.86
C ARG A 194 22.18 25.33 6.47
N ILE A 195 21.29 25.61 5.53
CA ILE A 195 21.66 25.94 4.15
C ILE A 195 21.08 27.29 3.75
N ALA A 196 21.71 27.93 2.76
CA ALA A 196 21.23 29.16 2.16
C ALA A 196 21.21 29.04 0.63
N PHE A 197 20.33 29.79 -0.03
CA PHE A 197 20.25 29.88 -1.49
C PHE A 197 20.62 31.28 -1.97
N SER A 198 21.35 31.38 -3.08
CA SER A 198 21.74 32.64 -3.70
C SER A 198 21.59 32.56 -5.23
N GLY A 199 21.08 33.64 -5.84
CA GLY A 199 20.91 33.75 -7.29
C GLY A 199 19.57 33.24 -7.83
N THR A 200 19.44 33.26 -9.16
CA THR A 200 18.28 32.78 -9.93
C THR A 200 18.52 31.31 -10.27
N LEU A 201 17.72 30.42 -9.67
CA LEU A 201 17.88 28.97 -9.75
C LEU A 201 17.04 28.37 -10.89
N GLU A 202 17.49 27.24 -11.45
CA GLU A 202 16.81 26.50 -12.52
C GLU A 202 15.52 25.81 -12.01
N ILE A 203 15.57 25.26 -10.80
CA ILE A 203 14.36 24.87 -10.05
C ILE A 203 13.98 26.05 -9.14
N PRO A 204 12.69 26.44 -9.07
CA PRO A 204 12.26 27.53 -8.20
C PRO A 204 12.77 27.40 -6.77
N ARG A 205 13.20 28.53 -6.18
CA ARG A 205 13.79 28.54 -4.84
C ARG A 205 12.84 27.96 -3.80
N GLU A 206 11.55 28.20 -3.94
CA GLU A 206 10.50 27.70 -3.05
C GLU A 206 10.46 26.17 -3.03
N GLU A 207 10.63 25.55 -4.20
CA GLU A 207 10.68 24.09 -4.34
C GLU A 207 11.97 23.53 -3.72
N TRP A 208 13.11 24.20 -3.91
CA TRP A 208 14.35 23.83 -3.25
C TRP A 208 14.28 23.94 -1.73
N VAL A 209 13.63 24.99 -1.21
CA VAL A 209 13.38 25.16 0.23
C VAL A 209 12.52 24.02 0.77
N HIS A 210 11.46 23.67 0.05
CA HIS A 210 10.58 22.57 0.42
C HIS A 210 11.32 21.24 0.49
N ARG A 211 12.07 20.88 -0.57
CA ARG A 211 12.84 19.63 -0.64
C ARG A 211 13.92 19.54 0.44
N ALA A 212 14.62 20.64 0.69
CA ALA A 212 15.61 20.72 1.77
C ALA A 212 14.96 20.50 3.15
N THR A 213 13.80 21.12 3.39
CA THR A 213 13.06 20.98 4.65
C THR A 213 12.56 19.54 4.86
N LEU A 214 12.08 18.88 3.80
CA LEU A 214 11.68 17.46 3.86
C LEU A 214 12.85 16.51 4.14
N ALA A 215 14.04 16.84 3.64
CA ALA A 215 15.28 16.14 3.99
C ALA A 215 15.77 16.47 5.42
N GLY A 216 15.04 17.32 6.14
CA GLY A 216 15.33 17.72 7.51
C GLY A 216 16.38 18.82 7.64
N LEU A 217 16.68 19.55 6.56
CA LEU A 217 17.59 20.70 6.57
C LEU A 217 16.85 21.99 6.95
N VAL A 218 17.59 22.98 7.47
CA VAL A 218 17.05 24.27 7.88
C VAL A 218 17.49 25.33 6.87
N VAL A 219 16.56 26.00 6.19
CA VAL A 219 16.88 27.05 5.22
C VAL A 219 16.83 28.42 5.87
N GLU A 220 17.95 29.14 5.85
CA GLU A 220 18.10 30.44 6.50
C GLU A 220 19.00 31.39 5.68
N GLN A 221 19.16 32.63 6.16
CA GLN A 221 20.12 33.59 5.64
C GLN A 221 21.56 33.16 5.94
N VAL A 222 22.52 33.64 5.13
CA VAL A 222 23.95 33.31 5.30
C VAL A 222 24.45 33.85 6.65
N SER A 223 24.88 32.94 7.51
CA SER A 223 25.45 33.22 8.83
C SER A 223 26.67 32.33 9.09
N ASP A 224 27.38 32.55 10.19
CA ASP A 224 28.49 31.70 10.64
C ASP A 224 28.07 30.25 10.95
N LYS A 225 26.77 29.99 11.07
CA LYS A 225 26.18 28.66 11.28
C LYS A 225 25.73 27.98 9.99
N THR A 226 25.83 28.65 8.84
CA THR A 226 25.43 28.09 7.55
C THR A 226 26.46 27.04 7.11
N THR A 227 26.01 25.81 6.91
CA THR A 227 26.83 24.67 6.50
C THR A 227 27.19 24.74 5.02
N VAL A 228 26.26 25.14 4.15
CA VAL A 228 26.46 25.24 2.69
C VAL A 228 25.65 26.40 2.11
N LEU A 229 26.24 27.12 1.14
CA LEU A 229 25.55 28.03 0.25
C LEU A 229 25.34 27.39 -1.13
N VAL A 230 24.10 27.26 -1.57
CA VAL A 230 23.74 26.78 -2.92
C VAL A 230 23.58 27.97 -3.85
N ALA A 231 24.30 27.97 -4.97
CA ALA A 231 24.29 29.08 -5.92
C ALA A 231 24.21 28.60 -7.38
N SER A 232 23.55 29.40 -8.22
CA SER A 232 23.49 29.24 -9.68
C SER A 232 24.88 29.31 -10.36
N ASN A 233 25.80 30.11 -9.78
CA ASN A 233 27.17 30.30 -10.24
C ASN A 233 28.15 30.53 -9.07
N LEU A 234 29.20 29.71 -9.00
CA LEU A 234 30.21 29.73 -7.93
C LEU A 234 31.18 30.93 -8.01
N ASP A 235 31.38 31.50 -9.19
CA ASP A 235 32.29 32.63 -9.41
C ASP A 235 31.67 33.99 -9.06
N SER A 236 30.45 34.01 -8.54
CA SER A 236 29.69 35.24 -8.33
C SER A 236 30.30 36.19 -7.27
N ASP A 237 30.43 37.48 -7.59
CA ASP A 237 30.91 38.56 -6.70
C ASP A 237 29.78 39.19 -5.84
N ARG A 238 28.71 38.45 -5.52
CA ARG A 238 27.56 38.93 -4.73
C ARG A 238 27.88 39.08 -3.24
N THR A 239 27.10 39.87 -2.52
CA THR A 239 27.20 40.02 -1.05
C THR A 239 27.03 38.71 -0.28
N LYS A 240 26.10 37.81 -0.65
CA LYS A 240 25.96 36.49 0.01
C LYS A 240 27.13 35.54 -0.29
N ALA A 241 27.64 35.54 -1.52
CA ALA A 241 28.83 34.76 -1.92
C ALA A 241 30.12 35.33 -1.32
N GLN A 242 30.28 36.65 -1.28
CA GLN A 242 31.37 37.35 -0.58
C GLN A 242 31.31 37.09 0.92
N THR A 243 30.10 37.08 1.52
CA THR A 243 29.91 36.75 2.93
C THR A 243 30.26 35.29 3.20
N ALA A 244 29.84 34.35 2.33
CA ALA A 244 30.22 32.95 2.43
C ALA A 244 31.74 32.75 2.31
N ARG A 245 32.41 33.38 1.33
CA ARG A 245 33.88 33.36 1.18
C ARG A 245 34.59 33.99 2.38
N ARG A 246 34.05 35.07 2.96
CA ARG A 246 34.59 35.73 4.16
C ARG A 246 34.46 34.85 5.41
N LEU A 247 33.38 34.08 5.50
CA LEU A 247 33.08 33.17 6.61
C LEU A 247 33.59 31.74 6.38
N ASP A 248 34.33 31.48 5.29
CA ASP A 248 34.86 30.17 4.89
C ASP A 248 33.77 29.07 4.73
N ILE A 249 32.58 29.48 4.28
CA ILE A 249 31.44 28.58 4.05
C ILE A 249 31.54 27.98 2.64
N PRO A 250 31.42 26.64 2.48
CA PRO A 250 31.50 26.00 1.18
C PRO A 250 30.30 26.38 0.28
N MET A 251 30.60 26.63 -0.99
CA MET A 251 29.62 26.98 -2.02
C MET A 251 29.47 25.81 -3.00
N VAL A 252 28.23 25.43 -3.33
CA VAL A 252 27.92 24.36 -4.28
C VAL A 252 26.93 24.82 -5.35
N THR A 253 26.99 24.19 -6.51
CA THR A 253 26.04 24.37 -7.62
C THR A 253 24.73 23.64 -7.36
N GLU A 254 23.66 24.00 -8.09
CA GLU A 254 22.38 23.28 -8.02
C GLU A 254 22.49 21.80 -8.38
N SER A 255 23.37 21.45 -9.34
CA SER A 255 23.56 20.05 -9.72
C SER A 255 24.29 19.25 -8.63
N GLU A 256 25.27 19.85 -7.96
CA GLU A 256 25.91 19.24 -6.79
C GLU A 256 24.92 19.09 -5.63
N PHE A 257 24.12 20.13 -5.34
CA PHE A 257 23.12 20.08 -4.30
C PHE A 257 22.05 19.00 -4.57
N ALA A 258 21.55 18.90 -5.80
CA ALA A 258 20.64 17.84 -6.23
C ALA A 258 21.24 16.44 -5.98
N THR A 259 22.52 16.25 -6.32
CA THR A 259 23.23 14.99 -6.12
C THR A 259 23.39 14.65 -4.63
N ILE A 260 23.79 15.63 -3.81
CA ILE A 260 23.94 15.45 -2.36
C ILE A 260 22.60 15.11 -1.72
N LEU A 261 21.54 15.84 -2.08
CA LEU A 261 20.21 15.65 -1.52
C LEU A 261 19.62 14.29 -1.92
N GLY A 262 19.84 13.84 -3.16
CA GLY A 262 19.38 12.53 -3.64
C GLY A 262 19.99 11.35 -2.88
N ALA A 263 21.24 11.47 -2.42
CA ALA A 263 21.91 10.44 -1.61
C ALA A 263 21.35 10.33 -0.17
N HIS A 264 20.65 11.35 0.31
CA HIS A 264 20.10 11.43 1.68
C HIS A 264 18.62 11.02 1.78
N ILE A 265 18.01 10.62 0.67
CA ILE A 265 16.56 10.51 0.54
C ILE A 265 16.14 9.04 0.28
N ASP A 266 15.39 8.45 1.22
CA ASP A 266 14.48 7.31 0.99
C ASP A 266 13.07 7.89 0.70
N ILE A 267 12.84 8.45 -0.49
CA ILE A 267 11.50 8.95 -0.86
C ILE A 267 10.63 7.75 -1.23
N ASP A 268 9.69 7.43 -0.34
CA ASP A 268 8.46 6.75 -0.67
C ASP A 268 7.74 7.60 -1.74
N SER A 269 7.64 7.08 -2.96
CA SER A 269 7.11 7.76 -4.16
C SER A 269 5.60 8.05 -4.07
N SER A 270 5.01 8.01 -2.87
CA SER A 270 3.57 8.05 -2.61
C SER A 270 3.04 9.36 -2.02
N LEU A 271 3.89 10.33 -1.68
CA LEU A 271 3.43 11.63 -1.13
C LEU A 271 3.17 12.65 -2.24
N ASP A 272 1.89 12.98 -2.44
CA ASP A 272 1.44 14.07 -3.33
C ASP A 272 1.81 15.43 -2.72
N PHE A 273 2.56 16.24 -3.48
CA PHE A 273 2.76 17.65 -3.18
C PHE A 273 1.42 18.39 -3.24
N ASN A 274 0.98 18.92 -2.11
CA ASN A 274 -0.17 19.79 -2.05
C ASN A 274 0.31 21.20 -2.38
N ALA A 275 -0.04 21.72 -3.56
CA ALA A 275 0.38 23.04 -4.06
C ALA A 275 0.01 24.23 -3.15
N ASN A 276 -0.69 23.98 -2.05
CA ASN A 276 -1.04 24.96 -1.01
C ASN A 276 0.10 25.24 0.00
N PHE A 277 1.24 24.54 -0.06
CA PHE A 277 2.39 24.76 0.85
C PHE A 277 3.50 25.66 0.29
N ALA A 278 3.42 26.09 -0.98
CA ALA A 278 4.53 26.75 -1.68
C ALA A 278 4.57 28.29 -1.56
N THR A 279 3.81 28.90 -0.66
CA THR A 279 3.76 30.37 -0.56
C THR A 279 3.85 30.81 0.89
N ASN A 280 4.94 30.44 1.57
CA ASN A 280 5.37 31.22 2.72
C ASN A 280 6.17 32.43 2.23
N ASP A 281 5.64 33.60 2.56
CA ASP A 281 6.39 34.75 3.06
C ASP A 281 7.50 35.31 2.15
N ILE A 282 7.09 35.94 1.05
CA ILE A 282 7.61 37.30 0.87
C ILE A 282 6.56 38.23 1.45
N ASP A 283 6.86 38.72 2.65
CA ASP A 283 6.09 39.73 3.36
C ASP A 283 5.65 40.81 2.36
N HIS A 284 4.35 41.03 2.17
CA HIS A 284 3.83 42.06 1.26
C HIS A 284 4.46 43.44 1.57
N PHE A 285 4.79 43.67 2.85
CA PHE A 285 5.53 44.83 3.34
C PHE A 285 7.00 44.89 2.87
N GLN A 286 7.68 43.75 2.73
CA GLN A 286 9.02 43.70 2.12
C GLN A 286 8.95 44.08 0.63
N LEU A 287 8.00 43.52 -0.12
CA LEU A 287 7.83 43.88 -1.53
C LEU A 287 7.41 45.34 -1.73
N GLN A 288 6.49 45.88 -0.93
CA GLN A 288 6.13 47.31 -1.02
C GLN A 288 7.27 48.24 -0.60
N ARG A 289 8.12 47.83 0.34
CA ARG A 289 9.31 48.60 0.71
C ARG A 289 10.34 48.62 -0.41
N VAL A 290 10.56 47.48 -1.06
CA VAL A 290 11.57 47.33 -2.13
C VAL A 290 11.04 47.82 -3.48
N PHE A 291 9.73 47.76 -3.72
CA PHE A 291 9.04 48.19 -4.95
C PHE A 291 7.86 49.11 -4.61
N PRO A 292 8.11 50.40 -4.29
CA PRO A 292 7.07 51.31 -3.79
C PRO A 292 5.94 51.62 -4.77
N TRP A 293 6.16 51.39 -6.07
CA TRP A 293 5.18 51.60 -7.14
C TRP A 293 4.25 50.39 -7.35
N PHE A 294 4.55 49.25 -6.72
CA PHE A 294 3.80 48.01 -6.94
C PHE A 294 2.59 47.89 -6.00
N ASP A 295 1.41 48.20 -6.54
CA ASP A 295 0.09 47.95 -5.94
C ASP A 295 -0.55 46.73 -6.62
N GLY A 296 -0.11 45.52 -6.30
CA GLY A 296 -0.50 44.32 -7.06
C GLY A 296 -2.03 44.05 -7.13
N PRO A 297 -2.48 43.21 -8.07
CA PRO A 297 -3.91 42.97 -8.31
C PRO A 297 -4.63 42.30 -7.13
N ALA A 298 -5.79 42.85 -6.75
CA ALA A 298 -6.59 42.37 -5.61
C ALA A 298 -6.92 40.88 -5.71
N GLY A 299 -6.58 40.11 -4.67
CA GLY A 299 -6.91 38.69 -4.54
C GLY A 299 -5.96 37.71 -5.24
N LYS A 300 -4.77 38.14 -5.69
CA LYS A 300 -3.69 37.27 -6.15
C LYS A 300 -2.49 37.32 -5.21
N LEU A 301 -1.75 36.22 -5.11
CA LEU A 301 -0.47 36.15 -4.40
C LEU A 301 0.55 37.08 -5.06
N HIS A 302 1.21 37.91 -4.24
CA HIS A 302 2.23 38.85 -4.69
C HIS A 302 3.59 38.15 -4.71
N THR A 303 3.98 37.64 -5.88
CA THR A 303 5.28 36.99 -6.09
C THR A 303 6.25 37.95 -6.81
N PRO A 304 7.58 37.70 -6.76
CA PRO A 304 8.56 38.46 -7.56
C PRO A 304 8.22 38.45 -9.06
N THR A 305 7.66 37.35 -9.55
CA THR A 305 7.15 37.23 -10.92
C THR A 305 5.95 38.14 -11.19
N CYS A 306 5.07 38.36 -10.22
CA CYS A 306 3.98 39.35 -10.33
C CYS A 306 4.51 40.79 -10.39
N VAL A 307 5.57 41.11 -9.64
CA VAL A 307 6.23 42.43 -9.70
C VAL A 307 6.84 42.65 -11.07
N ALA A 308 7.61 41.68 -11.57
CA ALA A 308 8.22 41.75 -12.90
C ALA A 308 7.19 41.92 -14.01
N GLN A 309 6.07 41.17 -13.95
CA GLN A 309 4.99 41.29 -14.92
C GLN A 309 4.32 42.68 -14.87
N ALA A 310 4.04 43.19 -13.67
CA ALA A 310 3.47 44.53 -13.52
C ALA A 310 4.40 45.64 -14.04
N TRP A 311 5.72 45.46 -13.90
CA TRP A 311 6.72 46.36 -14.50
C TRP A 311 6.68 46.31 -16.03
N VAL A 312 6.66 45.09 -16.60
CA VAL A 312 6.57 44.90 -18.06
C VAL A 312 5.31 45.53 -18.65
N ASP A 313 4.18 45.41 -17.94
CA ASP A 313 2.89 45.89 -18.43
C ASP A 313 2.70 47.40 -18.25
N ASN A 314 3.16 47.98 -17.13
CA ASN A 314 2.86 49.37 -16.75
C ASN A 314 4.02 50.35 -16.97
N HIS A 315 5.27 49.87 -17.00
CA HIS A 315 6.48 50.69 -17.10
C HIS A 315 7.40 50.27 -18.26
N PRO A 316 6.90 50.06 -19.51
CA PRO A 316 7.69 49.45 -20.57
C PRO A 316 8.82 50.34 -21.12
N GLU A 317 8.76 51.66 -20.92
CA GLU A 317 9.73 52.65 -21.43
C GLU A 317 10.77 53.06 -20.36
N GLU A 318 10.60 52.61 -19.11
CA GLU A 318 11.51 52.96 -17.99
C GLU A 318 12.67 51.96 -17.90
N ALA A 319 13.84 52.44 -17.47
CA ALA A 319 15.04 51.62 -17.37
C ALA A 319 14.93 50.60 -16.22
N LEU A 320 15.50 49.41 -16.38
CA LEU A 320 15.40 48.36 -15.35
C LEU A 320 15.99 48.74 -13.97
N GLN A 321 16.94 49.67 -13.90
CA GLN A 321 17.44 50.21 -12.62
C GLN A 321 16.34 50.91 -11.81
N ASP A 322 15.34 51.50 -12.47
CA ASP A 322 14.31 52.31 -11.82
C ASP A 322 13.20 51.41 -11.21
N ILE A 323 13.28 50.10 -11.41
CA ILE A 323 12.36 49.12 -10.81
C ILE A 323 12.41 49.16 -9.27
N SER A 324 13.54 49.55 -8.66
CA SER A 324 13.66 49.63 -7.21
C SER A 324 14.67 50.70 -6.79
N PRO A 325 14.41 51.44 -5.69
CA PRO A 325 15.40 52.38 -5.15
C PRO A 325 16.66 51.70 -4.59
N PHE A 326 16.68 50.37 -4.48
CA PHE A 326 17.83 49.59 -4.01
C PHE A 326 18.74 49.11 -5.14
N LEU A 327 18.42 49.40 -6.41
CA LEU A 327 19.28 49.12 -7.55
C LEU A 327 19.96 50.39 -8.06
N ASP A 328 21.23 50.27 -8.41
CA ASP A 328 22.01 51.32 -9.06
C ASP A 328 22.68 50.82 -10.34
N ALA A 329 23.31 51.74 -11.09
CA ALA A 329 24.01 51.43 -12.33
C ALA A 329 25.20 50.45 -12.16
N ALA A 330 25.68 50.26 -10.92
CA ALA A 330 26.76 49.33 -10.59
C ALA A 330 26.25 47.96 -10.10
N SER A 331 24.94 47.82 -9.91
CA SER A 331 24.31 46.60 -9.41
C SER A 331 24.38 45.47 -10.43
N THR A 332 24.64 44.25 -9.95
CA THR A 332 24.77 43.06 -10.80
C THR A 332 23.49 42.23 -10.77
N VAL A 333 22.98 41.83 -11.94
CA VAL A 333 21.74 41.05 -12.09
C VAL A 333 22.08 39.59 -12.45
N ASP A 334 21.52 38.61 -11.72
CA ASP A 334 21.61 37.18 -12.09
C ASP A 334 20.54 36.84 -13.10
N VAL A 335 20.90 36.78 -14.36
CA VAL A 335 20.02 36.14 -15.32
C VAL A 335 20.29 34.64 -15.28
N ASP A 336 19.24 33.83 -15.40
CA ASP A 336 19.35 32.38 -15.59
C ASP A 336 20.26 32.01 -16.77
N ARG A 337 20.67 30.74 -16.90
CA ARG A 337 21.60 30.32 -17.96
C ARG A 337 21.07 30.62 -19.37
N GLU A 338 19.74 30.58 -19.58
CA GLU A 338 19.12 30.94 -20.85
C GLU A 338 19.26 32.44 -21.12
N GLY A 339 18.95 33.30 -20.14
CA GLY A 339 19.03 34.73 -20.29
C GLY A 339 20.47 35.24 -20.39
N VAL A 340 21.45 34.58 -19.75
CA VAL A 340 22.89 34.84 -20.00
C VAL A 340 23.27 34.53 -21.45
N ARG A 341 22.76 33.44 -22.02
CA ARG A 341 22.99 33.07 -23.43
C ARG A 341 22.37 34.08 -24.39
N VAL A 342 21.14 34.53 -24.10
CA VAL A 342 20.47 35.60 -24.86
C VAL A 342 21.26 36.91 -24.75
N MET A 343 21.72 37.26 -23.54
CA MET A 343 22.52 38.46 -23.29
C MET A 343 23.90 38.42 -23.94
N ARG A 344 24.53 37.25 -24.07
CA ARG A 344 25.83 37.09 -24.75
C ARG A 344 25.73 37.35 -26.26
N LYS A 345 24.56 37.14 -26.86
CA LYS A 345 24.29 37.44 -28.28
C LYS A 345 23.98 38.92 -28.53
N ILE A 346 23.55 39.65 -27.50
CA ILE A 346 23.35 41.10 -27.53
C ILE A 346 24.72 41.76 -27.37
N GLU A 347 25.51 41.78 -28.46
CA GLU A 347 26.89 42.27 -28.53
C GLU A 347 27.12 43.56 -27.70
N ASN A 348 28.05 43.50 -26.74
CA ASN A 348 28.60 44.62 -25.96
C ASN A 348 27.63 45.42 -25.05
N ARG A 349 26.43 44.93 -24.72
CA ARG A 349 25.48 45.65 -23.83
C ARG A 349 25.24 45.02 -22.44
N SER A 350 25.85 43.87 -22.11
CA SER A 350 25.66 43.22 -20.80
C SER A 350 26.05 44.11 -19.60
N ALA A 351 27.05 44.98 -19.77
CA ALA A 351 27.47 45.96 -18.76
C ALA A 351 26.49 47.13 -18.55
N GLN A 352 25.41 47.21 -19.33
CA GLN A 352 24.41 48.28 -19.29
C GLN A 352 22.97 47.74 -19.21
N LEU A 353 22.76 46.47 -18.83
CA LEU A 353 21.43 45.83 -18.76
C LEU A 353 20.42 46.69 -17.98
N LEU A 354 20.83 47.20 -16.82
CA LEU A 354 19.98 48.01 -15.95
C LEU A 354 19.63 49.39 -16.56
N HIS A 355 20.35 49.85 -17.59
CA HIS A 355 20.05 51.09 -18.30
C HIS A 355 19.04 50.92 -19.45
N LEU A 356 18.74 49.68 -19.85
CA LEU A 356 17.79 49.42 -20.92
C LEU A 356 16.37 49.36 -20.36
N SER A 357 15.41 49.86 -21.15
CA SER A 357 13.99 49.70 -20.87
C SER A 357 13.45 48.34 -21.34
N VAL A 358 12.32 47.91 -20.79
CA VAL A 358 11.65 46.65 -21.18
C VAL A 358 11.39 46.61 -22.69
N LYS A 359 10.99 47.74 -23.28
CA LYS A 359 10.72 47.85 -24.72
C LYS A 359 11.99 47.73 -25.58
N GLU A 360 13.12 48.27 -25.13
CA GLU A 360 14.40 48.14 -25.83
C GLU A 360 14.92 46.69 -25.76
N ILE A 361 14.72 46.02 -24.62
CA ILE A 361 15.07 44.61 -24.43
C ILE A 361 14.16 43.73 -25.33
N ALA A 362 12.87 44.02 -25.41
CA ALA A 362 11.92 43.30 -26.25
C ALA A 362 12.17 43.45 -27.77
N GLN A 363 12.90 44.49 -28.20
CA GLN A 363 13.27 44.72 -29.60
C GLN A 363 14.58 44.03 -30.00
N CYS A 364 15.28 43.39 -29.06
CA CYS A 364 16.54 42.72 -29.34
C CYS A 364 16.30 41.39 -30.09
N PRO A 365 17.16 41.03 -31.07
CA PRO A 365 17.09 39.73 -31.73
C PRO A 365 17.22 38.59 -30.71
N ASP A 366 16.45 37.51 -30.87
CA ASP A 366 16.40 36.34 -29.97
C ASP A 366 15.81 36.58 -28.56
N VAL A 367 15.23 37.76 -28.27
CA VAL A 367 14.47 38.01 -27.03
C VAL A 367 12.98 37.83 -27.27
N GLY A 368 12.45 36.66 -26.91
CA GLY A 368 11.01 36.39 -26.87
C GLY A 368 10.34 36.89 -25.57
N LYS A 369 9.01 36.78 -25.49
CA LYS A 369 8.22 37.23 -24.33
C LYS A 369 8.63 36.51 -23.03
N LEU A 370 9.06 35.25 -23.13
CA LEU A 370 9.47 34.43 -21.98
C LEU A 370 10.82 34.90 -21.43
N ASN A 371 11.81 35.10 -22.31
CA ASN A 371 13.15 35.55 -21.92
C ASN A 371 13.11 36.98 -21.37
N LEU A 372 12.29 37.85 -21.98
CA LEU A 372 12.05 39.21 -21.47
C LEU A 372 11.59 39.17 -20.01
N ASN A 373 10.60 38.35 -19.69
CA ASN A 373 10.08 38.23 -18.33
C ASN A 373 11.14 37.66 -17.36
N SER A 374 11.88 36.63 -17.76
CA SER A 374 12.98 36.08 -16.93
C SER A 374 14.05 37.14 -16.59
N ILE A 375 14.41 37.99 -17.56
CA ILE A 375 15.36 39.10 -17.34
C ILE A 375 14.81 40.13 -16.33
N VAL A 376 13.52 40.46 -16.39
CA VAL A 376 12.91 41.40 -15.42
C VAL A 376 12.78 40.76 -14.03
N VAL A 377 12.41 39.48 -13.94
CA VAL A 377 12.37 38.71 -12.67
C VAL A 377 13.74 38.68 -12.01
N SER A 378 14.79 38.51 -12.81
CA SER A 378 16.18 38.55 -12.37
C SER A 378 16.55 39.91 -11.74
N ALA A 379 16.09 41.01 -12.32
CA ALA A 379 16.27 42.35 -11.76
C ALA A 379 15.49 42.54 -10.44
N VAL A 380 14.28 41.98 -10.33
CA VAL A 380 13.49 41.98 -9.08
C VAL A 380 14.22 41.24 -7.96
N PHE A 381 14.81 40.07 -8.22
CA PHE A 381 15.60 39.35 -7.21
C PHE A 381 16.88 40.11 -6.83
N ALA A 382 17.55 40.77 -7.78
CA ALA A 382 18.71 41.61 -7.49
C ALA A 382 18.36 42.78 -6.55
N ALA A 383 17.20 43.42 -6.75
CA ALA A 383 16.71 44.48 -5.86
C ALA A 383 16.42 43.97 -4.44
N LEU A 384 15.83 42.77 -4.32
CA LEU A 384 15.56 42.14 -3.02
C LEU A 384 16.87 41.85 -2.26
N ASP A 385 17.85 41.22 -2.92
CA ASP A 385 19.16 40.93 -2.31
C ASP A 385 19.94 42.22 -1.92
N ALA A 386 19.84 43.28 -2.73
CA ALA A 386 20.45 44.58 -2.43
C ALA A 386 19.81 45.24 -1.19
N SER A 387 18.49 45.16 -1.05
CA SER A 387 17.76 45.69 0.11
C SER A 387 18.12 45.00 1.43
N GLU A 388 18.41 43.69 1.38
CA GLU A 388 18.86 42.91 2.54
C GLU A 388 20.27 43.32 2.98
N SER A 389 21.15 43.59 2.01
CA SER A 389 22.54 43.99 2.25
C SER A 389 22.63 45.36 2.94
N ALA A 390 21.85 46.35 2.49
CA ALA A 390 21.79 47.68 3.10
C ALA A 390 21.34 47.65 4.58
N ARG A 391 20.53 46.66 4.96
CA ARG A 391 20.06 46.47 6.34
C ARG A 391 21.14 45.90 7.26
N ALA A 392 22.03 45.06 6.75
CA ALA A 392 23.15 44.51 7.50
C ALA A 392 24.23 45.58 7.80
N ASP A 393 24.49 46.49 6.86
CA ASP A 393 25.44 47.59 7.04
C ASP A 393 24.94 48.62 8.07
N ALA A 394 23.65 48.98 8.03
CA ALA A 394 23.02 49.87 9.02
C ALA A 394 23.02 49.29 10.45
N ALA A 395 22.88 47.97 10.60
CA ALA A 395 22.97 47.29 11.89
C ALA A 395 24.41 47.28 12.45
N THR A 396 25.41 47.33 11.56
CA THR A 396 26.82 47.36 11.95
C THR A 396 27.26 48.77 12.38
N GLU A 397 26.78 49.83 11.72
CA GLU A 397 27.07 51.23 12.10
C GLU A 397 26.40 51.67 13.41
N SER A 398 25.22 51.11 13.74
CA SER A 398 24.51 51.35 15.00
C SER A 398 25.27 50.90 16.25
N SER A 399 26.29 50.05 16.11
CA SER A 399 27.02 49.47 17.25
C SER A 399 28.20 50.34 17.76
N ALA A 400 28.52 51.45 17.08
CA ALA A 400 29.73 52.24 17.36
C ALA A 400 29.53 53.61 18.04
N GLN A 401 28.30 54.07 18.32
CA GLN A 401 28.06 55.44 18.84
C GLN A 401 27.13 55.54 20.07
N GLY A 402 26.89 54.43 20.77
CA GLY A 402 25.85 54.33 21.81
C GLY A 402 26.30 54.44 23.27
N GLU A 403 27.38 55.15 23.61
CA GLU A 403 27.72 55.40 25.02
C GLU A 403 27.66 56.90 25.29
N PHE A 404 26.61 57.39 25.98
CA PHE A 404 26.64 58.44 27.02
C PHE A 404 25.28 59.07 27.43
N ALA A 405 24.11 58.58 27.00
CA ALA A 405 22.82 59.19 27.38
C ALA A 405 21.62 58.24 27.67
N ALA A 406 21.85 56.96 27.95
CA ALA A 406 20.80 55.93 27.89
C ALA A 406 19.99 55.66 29.18
N SER A 407 20.49 56.03 30.36
CA SER A 407 19.99 55.42 31.62
C SER A 407 18.57 55.79 32.04
N SER A 408 17.95 56.84 31.48
CA SER A 408 16.62 57.31 31.94
C SER A 408 15.49 56.94 30.98
N GLN A 409 15.80 56.72 29.70
CA GLN A 409 14.83 56.36 28.67
C GLN A 409 14.65 54.84 28.59
N GLU A 410 15.73 54.08 28.80
CA GLU A 410 15.70 52.60 28.85
C GLU A 410 14.83 52.05 29.99
N GLU A 411 14.80 52.68 31.16
CA GLU A 411 13.94 52.25 32.27
C GLU A 411 12.45 52.52 32.01
N LEU A 412 12.13 53.63 31.33
CA LEU A 412 10.76 53.96 30.93
C LEU A 412 10.29 53.06 29.77
N ASP A 413 11.16 52.77 28.82
CA ASP A 413 10.88 51.88 27.69
C ASP A 413 10.75 50.42 28.15
N ALA A 414 11.55 49.98 29.14
CA ALA A 414 11.42 48.67 29.77
C ALA A 414 10.10 48.53 30.57
N PHE A 415 9.70 49.58 31.31
CA PHE A 415 8.41 49.60 31.99
C PHE A 415 7.24 49.59 31.01
N ALA A 416 7.30 50.40 29.95
CA ALA A 416 6.30 50.41 28.88
C ALA A 416 6.21 49.05 28.16
N ALA A 417 7.34 48.41 27.88
CA ALA A 417 7.41 47.06 27.31
C ALA A 417 6.79 46.01 28.26
N SER A 418 6.99 46.12 29.58
CA SER A 418 6.39 45.21 30.56
C SER A 418 4.86 45.35 30.65
N VAL A 419 4.34 46.58 30.57
CA VAL A 419 2.89 46.85 30.58
C VAL A 419 2.24 46.37 29.27
N LEU A 420 2.94 46.54 28.14
CA LEU A 420 2.50 46.02 26.85
C LEU A 420 2.54 44.48 26.81
N HIS A 421 3.59 43.85 27.37
CA HIS A 421 3.71 42.40 27.53
C HIS A 421 2.49 41.81 28.25
N GLU A 422 2.11 42.37 29.40
CA GLU A 422 0.96 41.90 30.17
C GLU A 422 -0.37 42.10 29.41
N LYS A 423 -0.55 43.23 28.73
CA LYS A 423 -1.75 43.46 27.91
C LYS A 423 -1.84 42.51 26.73
N TYR A 424 -0.73 42.25 26.03
CA TYR A 424 -0.70 41.31 24.91
C TYR A 424 -0.94 39.87 25.39
N ARG A 425 -0.37 39.48 26.53
CA ARG A 425 -0.65 38.19 27.18
C ARG A 425 -2.15 38.01 27.45
N GLN A 426 -2.81 39.00 28.05
CA GLN A 426 -4.26 38.95 28.33
C GLN A 426 -5.12 38.89 27.05
N LEU A 427 -4.73 39.62 26.00
CA LEU A 427 -5.40 39.56 24.70
C LEU A 427 -5.22 38.19 24.03
N SER A 428 -4.00 37.65 24.03
CA SER A 428 -3.70 36.32 23.49
C SER A 428 -4.40 35.21 24.25
N LEU A 429 -4.55 35.33 25.58
CA LEU A 429 -5.34 34.37 26.37
C LEU A 429 -6.81 34.36 25.95
N GLY A 430 -7.41 35.54 25.74
CA GLY A 430 -8.78 35.67 25.23
C GLY A 430 -8.94 35.09 23.82
N MET A 431 -7.97 35.33 22.94
CA MET A 431 -7.95 34.79 21.58
C MET A 431 -7.72 33.27 21.57
N GLY A 432 -6.89 32.76 22.47
CA GLY A 432 -6.64 31.32 22.61
C GLY A 432 -7.88 30.59 23.09
N TRP A 433 -8.66 31.20 23.99
CA TRP A 433 -9.94 30.64 24.39
C TRP A 433 -10.95 30.58 23.23
N ILE A 434 -10.91 31.56 22.33
CA ILE A 434 -11.73 31.56 21.10
C ILE A 434 -11.27 30.46 20.16
N ASP A 435 -9.96 30.31 19.96
CA ASP A 435 -9.38 29.25 19.11
C ASP A 435 -9.74 27.85 19.63
N LEU A 436 -9.60 27.64 20.94
CA LEU A 436 -10.01 26.41 21.63
C LEU A 436 -11.52 26.11 21.45
N LYS A 437 -12.35 27.13 21.21
CA LYS A 437 -13.81 26.99 21.12
C LYS A 437 -14.34 26.77 19.70
N ASN A 438 -13.76 27.40 18.67
CA ASN A 438 -14.49 27.70 17.42
C ASN A 438 -13.76 27.39 16.10
N ASP A 439 -12.66 26.64 16.06
CA ASP A 439 -11.88 26.36 14.83
C ASP A 439 -11.40 27.61 14.06
N LEU A 440 -11.54 28.80 14.66
CA LEU A 440 -11.38 30.09 13.99
C LEU A 440 -10.70 31.07 14.94
N ILE A 441 -9.37 31.11 14.88
CA ILE A 441 -8.71 32.41 14.89
C ILE A 441 -9.02 33.00 13.51
N PRO A 442 -9.56 34.22 13.41
CA PRO A 442 -9.66 34.92 12.14
C PRO A 442 -8.25 35.09 11.58
N THR A 443 -7.84 34.16 10.73
CA THR A 443 -6.71 34.33 9.86
C THR A 443 -7.26 34.83 8.52
N PRO A 444 -6.47 35.58 7.73
CA PRO A 444 -6.92 36.07 6.43
C PRO A 444 -7.47 34.97 5.49
N GLY A 445 -7.10 33.71 5.71
CA GLY A 445 -7.60 32.54 4.97
C GLY A 445 -8.90 31.90 5.50
N THR A 446 -9.30 32.14 6.75
CA THR A 446 -10.47 31.49 7.37
C THR A 446 -11.71 32.39 7.43
N ILE A 447 -11.54 33.72 7.35
CA ILE A 447 -12.65 34.68 7.29
C ILE A 447 -12.39 35.68 6.16
N SER A 448 -13.37 35.87 5.26
CA SER A 448 -13.31 36.91 4.23
C SER A 448 -13.47 38.28 4.90
N LEU A 449 -12.34 38.96 5.15
CA LEU A 449 -12.28 40.29 5.73
C LEU A 449 -12.10 41.36 4.63
N PRO A 450 -12.68 42.56 4.80
CA PRO A 450 -12.36 43.69 3.94
C PRO A 450 -10.85 43.98 3.93
N PRO A 451 -10.28 44.46 2.81
CA PRO A 451 -8.83 44.66 2.66
C PRO A 451 -8.21 45.54 3.76
N GLU A 452 -8.89 46.62 4.18
CA GLU A 452 -8.37 47.50 5.24
C GLU A 452 -8.35 46.84 6.63
N VAL A 453 -9.18 45.82 6.84
CA VAL A 453 -9.23 45.05 8.09
C VAL A 453 -8.22 43.89 8.06
N SER A 454 -8.05 43.24 6.91
CA SER A 454 -7.05 42.18 6.71
C SER A 454 -5.63 42.67 6.98
N ALA A 455 -5.28 43.88 6.51
CA ALA A 455 -3.97 44.50 6.76
C ALA A 455 -3.68 44.68 8.26
N LYS A 456 -4.68 45.05 9.06
CA LYS A 456 -4.55 45.18 10.52
C LYS A 456 -4.47 43.84 11.25
N PHE A 457 -5.01 42.77 10.66
CA PHE A 457 -4.89 41.42 11.20
C PHE A 457 -3.46 40.87 11.07
N ASN A 458 -2.70 41.29 10.06
CA ASN A 458 -1.29 40.89 9.90
C ASN A 458 -0.39 41.49 10.99
N GLU A 459 -0.64 42.74 11.42
CA GLU A 459 0.06 43.33 12.58
C GLU A 459 -0.24 42.55 13.88
N VAL A 460 -1.46 42.02 14.02
CA VAL A 460 -1.86 41.16 15.15
C VAL A 460 -1.25 39.76 15.04
N ALA A 461 -0.98 39.24 13.84
CA ALA A 461 -0.31 37.96 13.65
C ALA A 461 1.13 37.96 14.20
N GLN A 462 1.88 39.07 14.03
CA GLN A 462 3.20 39.25 14.62
C GLN A 462 3.17 39.29 16.16
N LEU A 463 2.06 39.75 16.76
CA LEU A 463 1.86 39.65 18.21
C LEU A 463 1.69 38.18 18.66
N PHE A 464 1.05 37.34 17.84
CA PHE A 464 0.85 35.92 18.14
C PHE A 464 2.10 35.06 17.98
N GLU A 465 3.13 35.50 17.26
CA GLU A 465 4.43 34.82 17.24
C GLU A 465 5.09 34.83 18.63
N ASN A 466 4.99 35.95 19.34
CA ASN A 466 5.58 36.09 20.69
C ASN A 466 4.65 35.60 21.81
N TYR A 467 3.33 35.59 21.59
CA TYR A 467 2.33 35.09 22.53
C TYR A 467 1.34 34.16 21.82
N PRO A 468 1.73 32.92 21.48
CA PRO A 468 0.87 31.99 20.76
C PRO A 468 -0.43 31.75 21.56
N PRO A 469 -1.61 32.06 20.99
CA PRO A 469 -2.86 32.09 21.76
C PRO A 469 -3.18 30.80 22.53
N LEU A 470 -3.08 29.64 21.88
CA LEU A 470 -3.30 28.33 22.52
C LEU A 470 -2.25 28.01 23.59
N LEU A 471 -1.00 28.38 23.36
CA LEU A 471 0.06 28.20 24.36
C LEU A 471 -0.23 29.02 25.62
N MET A 472 -0.72 30.26 25.48
CA MET A 472 -1.10 31.10 26.62
C MET A 472 -2.23 30.47 27.44
N VAL A 473 -3.19 29.80 26.80
CA VAL A 473 -4.25 29.05 27.49
C VAL A 473 -3.66 27.86 28.27
N PHE A 474 -2.76 27.10 27.67
CA PHE A 474 -2.16 25.95 28.35
C PHE A 474 -1.21 26.36 29.49
N GLU A 475 -0.47 27.46 29.32
CA GLU A 475 0.34 28.08 30.36
C GLU A 475 -0.52 28.54 31.53
N GLU A 476 -1.63 29.24 31.29
CA GLU A 476 -2.52 29.71 32.35
C GLU A 476 -3.16 28.55 33.12
N ALA A 477 -3.59 27.48 32.43
CA ALA A 477 -4.08 26.27 33.08
C ALA A 477 -3.01 25.59 33.93
N THR A 478 -1.77 25.53 33.44
CA THR A 478 -0.63 24.97 34.20
C THR A 478 -0.23 25.88 35.36
N GLN A 479 -0.44 27.19 35.24
CA GLN A 479 -0.16 28.15 36.30
C GLN A 479 -1.10 27.97 37.50
N GLU A 480 -2.36 27.57 37.32
CA GLU A 480 -3.25 27.20 38.44
C GLU A 480 -2.67 26.04 39.27
N LEU A 481 -2.04 25.06 38.61
CA LEU A 481 -1.35 23.95 39.26
C LEU A 481 -0.08 24.39 39.99
N VAL A 482 0.73 25.26 39.38
CA VAL A 482 1.94 25.84 40.02
C VAL A 482 1.56 26.72 41.21
N ASN A 483 0.49 27.51 41.10
CA ASN A 483 -0.01 28.38 42.16
C ASN A 483 -0.51 27.57 43.37
N ALA A 484 -1.09 26.39 43.16
CA ALA A 484 -1.48 25.48 44.23
C ALA A 484 -0.29 25.00 45.08
N ALA A 485 0.91 24.94 44.51
CA ALA A 485 2.13 24.63 45.26
C ALA A 485 2.58 25.78 46.19
N LYS A 486 2.05 27.01 46.03
CA LYS A 486 2.37 28.19 46.84
C LYS A 486 3.89 28.45 46.99
N GLY A 487 4.68 28.09 45.97
CA GLY A 487 6.14 28.22 45.97
C GLY A 487 6.89 27.18 46.81
N ASP A 488 6.22 26.14 47.34
CA ASP A 488 6.90 25.05 48.07
C ASP A 488 7.55 24.06 47.07
N GLU A 489 8.88 24.02 47.06
CA GLU A 489 9.68 23.13 46.20
C GLU A 489 9.30 21.65 46.36
N ARG A 490 8.82 21.24 47.54
CA ARG A 490 8.40 19.85 47.80
C ARG A 490 7.08 19.54 47.11
N LYS A 491 6.12 20.47 47.12
CA LYS A 491 4.84 20.33 46.40
C LYS A 491 5.08 20.32 44.89
N LEU A 492 5.99 21.17 44.38
CA LEU A 492 6.40 21.13 42.98
C LEU A 492 7.05 19.80 42.59
N ALA A 493 7.87 19.22 43.46
CA ALA A 493 8.45 17.90 43.22
C ALA A 493 7.44 16.75 43.28
N ILE A 494 6.38 16.85 44.11
CA ILE A 494 5.26 15.90 44.09
C ILE A 494 4.59 15.91 42.71
N ILE A 495 4.30 17.10 42.16
CA ILE A 495 3.72 17.21 40.81
C ILE A 495 4.67 16.61 39.78
N ALA A 496 5.92 17.07 39.74
CA ALA A 496 6.88 16.71 38.70
C ALA A 496 7.29 15.23 38.72
N LYS A 497 7.49 14.64 39.90
CA LYS A 497 8.07 13.30 40.03
C LYS A 497 7.04 12.21 40.32
N ARG A 498 5.88 12.55 40.88
CA ARG A 498 4.88 11.56 41.37
C ARG A 498 3.51 11.68 40.69
N TRP A 499 3.00 12.88 40.41
CA TRP A 499 1.77 12.99 39.62
C TRP A 499 2.07 12.77 38.14
N ILE A 500 3.15 13.37 37.64
CA ILE A 500 3.61 13.23 36.24
C ILE A 500 4.52 12.02 36.05
N GLY A 501 5.28 11.63 37.08
CA GLY A 501 6.23 10.52 37.04
C GLY A 501 5.88 9.38 38.01
N ASP A 502 6.74 8.36 38.08
CA ASP A 502 6.45 7.12 38.82
C ASP A 502 6.94 7.10 40.28
N ALA A 503 7.37 8.24 40.83
CA ALA A 503 7.98 8.27 42.16
C ALA A 503 6.98 7.90 43.28
N THR A 504 7.43 7.05 44.20
CA THR A 504 6.63 6.71 45.37
C THR A 504 6.74 7.79 46.47
N LEU A 505 5.80 7.76 47.43
CA LEU A 505 5.89 8.64 48.61
C LEU A 505 7.17 8.43 49.41
N ASP A 506 7.70 7.19 49.42
CA ASP A 506 8.94 6.86 50.12
C ASP A 506 10.16 7.46 49.40
N ASP A 507 10.18 7.42 48.06
CA ASP A 507 11.26 8.03 47.27
C ASP A 507 11.36 9.53 47.51
N LEU A 508 10.22 10.22 47.53
CA LEU A 508 10.16 11.65 47.83
C LEU A 508 10.50 11.96 49.29
N GLY A 509 10.08 11.10 50.23
CA GLY A 509 10.43 11.23 51.64
C GLY A 509 11.94 11.17 51.85
N ASN A 510 12.60 10.19 51.21
CA ASN A 510 14.05 10.04 51.23
C ASN A 510 14.77 11.22 50.57
N HIS A 511 14.26 11.72 49.44
CA HIS A 511 14.86 12.84 48.71
C HIS A 511 14.88 14.14 49.51
N PHE A 512 13.81 14.43 50.26
CA PHE A 512 13.67 15.66 51.06
C PHE A 512 14.03 15.50 52.54
N GLY A 513 14.42 14.30 52.99
CA GLY A 513 14.74 14.01 54.40
C GLY A 513 13.52 14.11 55.32
N ILE A 514 12.32 13.80 54.83
CA ILE A 514 11.05 13.85 55.57
C ILE A 514 10.34 12.50 55.57
N THR A 515 9.40 12.29 56.50
CA THR A 515 8.66 11.03 56.58
C THR A 515 7.69 10.87 55.41
N ARG A 516 7.44 9.63 54.99
CA ARG A 516 6.40 9.26 54.00
C ARG A 516 5.05 9.92 54.31
N GLU A 517 4.65 9.89 55.59
CA GLU A 517 3.39 10.49 56.04
C GLU A 517 3.40 12.01 55.87
N ARG A 518 4.54 12.68 56.03
CA ARG A 518 4.65 14.12 55.79
C ARG A 518 4.53 14.48 54.30
N VAL A 519 5.11 13.67 53.42
CA VAL A 519 4.92 13.82 51.95
C VAL A 519 3.44 13.63 51.60
N ARG A 520 2.78 12.61 52.16
CA ARG A 520 1.35 12.36 51.97
C ARG A 520 0.49 13.56 52.40
N GLN A 521 0.82 14.18 53.54
CA GLN A 521 0.13 15.40 53.99
C GLN A 521 0.28 16.55 53.00
N PHE A 522 1.49 16.77 52.46
CA PHE A 522 1.73 17.80 51.44
C PHE A 522 0.99 17.51 50.13
N GLU A 523 0.90 16.24 49.71
CA GLU A 523 0.16 15.82 48.52
C GLU A 523 -1.36 16.06 48.69
N VAL A 524 -1.93 15.71 49.85
CA VAL A 524 -3.34 15.97 50.16
C VAL A 524 -3.63 17.47 50.18
N GLU A 525 -2.79 18.25 50.85
CA GLU A 525 -2.93 19.71 50.91
C GLU A 525 -2.82 20.35 49.51
N LEU A 526 -1.87 19.90 48.69
CA LEU A 526 -1.71 20.32 47.30
C LEU A 526 -2.95 20.00 46.46
N GLY A 527 -3.50 18.79 46.59
CA GLY A 527 -4.73 18.40 45.90
C GLY A 527 -5.93 19.26 46.31
N GLU A 528 -6.09 19.56 47.60
CA GLU A 528 -7.14 20.46 48.08
C GLU A 528 -6.97 21.89 47.56
N ASP A 529 -5.73 22.41 47.58
CA ASP A 529 -5.43 23.75 47.07
C ASP A 529 -5.69 23.85 45.56
N PHE A 530 -5.27 22.84 44.78
CA PHE A 530 -5.51 22.80 43.34
C PHE A 530 -7.00 22.67 43.02
N ASN A 531 -7.73 21.81 43.72
CA ASN A 531 -9.18 21.63 43.51
C ASN A 531 -10.00 22.91 43.80
N ARG A 532 -9.50 23.84 44.62
CA ARG A 532 -10.17 25.13 44.84
C ARG A 532 -9.93 26.14 43.70
N SER A 533 -8.82 26.01 42.97
CA SER A 533 -8.43 26.97 41.94
C SER A 533 -8.49 26.45 40.51
N ARG A 534 -8.68 25.15 40.26
CA ARG A 534 -8.60 24.49 38.93
C ARG A 534 -9.72 24.82 37.91
N ASN A 535 -10.47 25.90 38.08
CA ASN A 535 -11.64 26.17 37.23
C ASN A 535 -11.26 26.42 35.76
N PHE A 536 -10.15 27.14 35.51
CA PHE A 536 -9.71 27.38 34.15
C PHE A 536 -9.12 26.10 33.55
N TYR A 537 -8.31 25.38 34.32
CA TYR A 537 -7.78 24.08 33.94
C TYR A 537 -8.88 23.09 33.52
N ASP A 538 -9.94 22.94 34.31
CA ASP A 538 -11.06 22.02 34.00
C ASP A 538 -11.79 22.43 32.72
N ALA A 539 -11.94 23.74 32.50
CA ALA A 539 -12.59 24.26 31.32
C ALA A 539 -11.76 24.00 30.06
N VAL A 540 -10.43 24.07 30.14
CA VAL A 540 -9.51 23.69 29.04
C VAL A 540 -9.59 22.19 28.79
N LEU A 541 -9.47 21.37 29.84
CA LEU A 541 -9.48 19.92 29.73
C LEU A 541 -10.77 19.40 29.08
N ALA A 542 -11.92 19.87 29.56
CA ALA A 542 -13.24 19.49 29.02
C ALA A 542 -13.40 19.84 27.53
N LYS A 543 -12.68 20.83 27.01
CA LYS A 543 -12.69 21.18 25.58
C LYS A 543 -11.86 20.22 24.76
N ILE A 544 -10.66 19.88 25.23
CA ILE A 544 -9.78 18.92 24.58
C ILE A 544 -10.45 17.54 24.55
N GLU A 545 -11.02 17.10 25.68
CA GLU A 545 -11.78 15.84 25.76
C GLU A 545 -12.97 15.82 24.81
N ARG A 546 -13.70 16.93 24.69
CA ARG A 546 -14.81 17.04 23.74
C ARG A 546 -14.34 16.92 22.28
N PHE A 547 -13.16 17.46 21.95
CA PHE A 547 -12.59 17.33 20.61
C PHE A 547 -12.13 15.89 20.32
N ILE A 548 -11.45 15.26 21.27
CA ILE A 548 -11.04 13.85 21.20
C ILE A 548 -12.28 12.95 21.03
N GLY A 549 -13.34 13.26 21.78
CA GLY A 549 -14.56 12.45 21.82
C GLY A 549 -14.26 11.05 22.37
N ARG A 550 -14.73 10.03 21.67
CA ARG A 550 -14.53 8.62 22.07
C ARG A 550 -13.18 8.08 21.62
N ALA A 551 -12.80 8.33 20.37
CA ALA A 551 -11.50 7.97 19.80
C ALA A 551 -11.18 8.82 18.57
N ILE A 552 -9.90 9.19 18.42
CA ILE A 552 -9.36 9.90 17.26
C ILE A 552 -7.92 9.44 16.98
N ARG A 553 -7.40 9.72 15.80
CA ARG A 553 -5.98 9.51 15.48
C ARG A 553 -5.12 10.60 16.13
N LEU A 554 -3.94 10.21 16.59
CA LEU A 554 -2.98 11.11 17.25
C LEU A 554 -2.59 12.30 16.37
N TYR A 555 -2.35 12.06 15.08
CA TYR A 555 -1.98 13.13 14.14
C TYR A 555 -3.06 14.23 14.04
N ALA A 556 -4.35 13.89 14.19
CA ALA A 556 -5.42 14.87 14.12
C ALA A 556 -5.50 15.72 15.40
N LEU A 557 -5.07 15.15 16.53
CA LEU A 557 -4.89 15.91 17.77
C LEU A 557 -3.66 16.82 17.68
N GLU A 558 -2.55 16.32 17.12
CA GLU A 558 -1.32 17.08 16.89
C GLU A 558 -1.52 18.23 15.91
N GLU A 559 -2.28 18.01 14.84
CA GLU A 559 -2.63 19.04 13.86
C GLU A 559 -3.53 20.11 14.46
N ARG A 560 -4.51 19.73 15.30
CA ARG A 560 -5.44 20.69 15.91
C ARG A 560 -4.82 21.47 17.07
N PHE A 561 -4.04 20.78 17.92
CA PHE A 561 -3.45 21.35 19.13
C PHE A 561 -1.95 21.03 19.17
N PRO A 562 -1.13 21.60 18.27
CA PRO A 562 0.30 21.30 18.20
C PRO A 562 1.02 21.67 19.50
N GLN A 563 0.54 22.70 20.21
CA GLN A 563 1.09 23.14 21.50
C GLN A 563 0.91 22.10 22.62
N LEU A 564 0.12 21.03 22.42
CA LEU A 564 0.13 19.89 23.35
C LEU A 564 1.47 19.16 23.39
N MET A 565 2.28 19.27 22.33
CA MET A 565 3.62 18.71 22.23
C MET A 565 4.70 19.65 22.76
N ASP A 566 4.36 20.92 23.02
CA ASP A 566 5.27 21.88 23.63
C ASP A 566 5.54 21.52 25.09
N ARG A 567 6.73 21.94 25.55
CA ARG A 567 7.20 21.69 26.92
C ARG A 567 6.44 22.56 27.93
N ALA A 568 5.80 21.92 28.90
CA ALA A 568 5.01 22.56 29.95
C ALA A 568 5.91 23.05 31.10
N LYS A 569 6.45 24.27 30.98
CA LYS A 569 7.27 24.87 32.05
C LYS A 569 6.44 25.08 33.33
N PRO A 570 7.00 24.83 34.53
CA PRO A 570 8.40 24.47 34.83
C PRO A 570 8.69 22.96 34.77
N PHE A 571 7.75 22.12 34.35
CA PHE A 571 7.89 20.66 34.36
C PHE A 571 8.63 20.15 33.12
N ASP A 572 9.34 19.03 33.28
CA ASP A 572 10.06 18.39 32.18
C ASP A 572 9.17 17.40 31.41
N THR A 573 8.02 17.87 30.95
CA THR A 573 7.04 17.08 30.20
C THR A 573 6.32 17.96 29.19
N THR A 574 5.51 17.36 28.31
CA THR A 574 4.67 18.10 27.39
C THR A 574 3.31 18.43 28.02
N TYR A 575 2.61 19.47 27.54
CA TYR A 575 1.27 19.81 28.05
C TYR A 575 0.29 18.64 27.92
N GLY A 576 0.34 17.91 26.80
CA GLY A 576 -0.50 16.72 26.60
C GLY A 576 -0.25 15.63 27.65
N LYS A 577 1.01 15.36 28.00
CA LYS A 577 1.34 14.39 29.06
C LYS A 577 0.99 14.89 30.46
N LEU A 578 1.10 16.19 30.70
CA LEU A 578 0.72 16.79 31.97
C LEU A 578 -0.79 16.62 32.23
N PHE A 579 -1.62 16.94 31.24
CA PHE A 579 -3.08 16.81 31.35
C PHE A 579 -3.52 15.36 31.54
N THR A 580 -2.91 14.40 30.83
CA THR A 580 -3.22 12.97 31.03
C THR A 580 -2.75 12.44 32.37
N ALA A 581 -1.59 12.87 32.87
CA ALA A 581 -1.05 12.35 34.12
C ALA A 581 -1.86 12.80 35.35
N ILE A 582 -2.44 14.00 35.31
CA ILE A 582 -3.19 14.56 36.44
C ILE A 582 -4.63 14.02 36.50
N ASP A 583 -5.36 14.01 35.38
CA ASP A 583 -6.79 13.67 35.36
C ASP A 583 -7.13 12.42 34.55
N GLY A 584 -6.19 11.89 33.76
CA GLY A 584 -6.43 10.68 32.97
C GLY A 584 -7.48 10.85 31.89
N GLY A 585 -7.72 12.07 31.40
CA GLY A 585 -8.81 12.38 30.46
C GLY A 585 -8.76 11.63 29.13
N TRP A 586 -7.58 11.14 28.72
CA TRP A 586 -7.42 10.29 27.54
C TRP A 586 -6.20 9.37 27.64
N VAL A 587 -6.19 8.35 26.78
CA VAL A 587 -5.14 7.34 26.66
C VAL A 587 -4.56 7.39 25.25
N VAL A 588 -3.23 7.44 25.12
CA VAL A 588 -2.55 7.39 23.83
C VAL A 588 -1.91 6.01 23.63
N ARG A 589 -2.27 5.31 22.54
CA ARG A 589 -1.72 3.99 22.20
C ARG A 589 -1.80 3.74 20.70
N ASN A 590 -0.76 3.16 20.09
CA ASN A 590 -0.73 2.76 18.67
C ASN A 590 -1.12 3.90 17.69
N GLY A 591 -0.78 5.15 18.04
CA GLY A 591 -1.14 6.34 17.25
C GLY A 591 -2.63 6.71 17.31
N TRP A 592 -3.37 6.18 18.29
CA TRP A 592 -4.72 6.55 18.64
C TRP A 592 -4.75 7.29 19.97
N VAL A 593 -5.77 8.14 20.12
CA VAL A 593 -6.13 8.81 21.35
C VAL A 593 -7.55 8.39 21.71
N PHE A 594 -7.72 7.79 22.87
CA PHE A 594 -8.97 7.20 23.33
C PHE A 594 -9.49 7.92 24.57
N SER A 595 -10.81 8.00 24.69
CA SER A 595 -11.41 8.13 26.02
C SER A 595 -11.07 6.89 26.88
N PRO A 596 -10.88 7.01 28.20
CA PRO A 596 -10.34 5.92 29.03
C PRO A 596 -11.13 4.61 28.96
N THR A 597 -12.44 4.66 28.74
CA THR A 597 -13.32 3.48 28.70
C THR A 597 -13.53 2.94 27.29
N PHE A 598 -13.05 3.62 26.24
CA PHE A 598 -13.44 3.31 24.86
C PHE A 598 -13.15 1.86 24.45
N GLU A 599 -11.96 1.35 24.75
CA GLU A 599 -11.58 -0.01 24.36
C GLU A 599 -12.47 -1.07 25.03
N GLU A 600 -12.82 -0.86 26.30
CA GLU A 600 -13.73 -1.73 27.06
C GLU A 600 -15.17 -1.60 26.52
N ASP A 601 -15.63 -0.38 26.28
CA ASP A 601 -16.97 -0.09 25.74
C ASP A 601 -17.17 -0.71 24.36
N ILE A 602 -16.17 -0.63 23.46
CA ILE A 602 -16.23 -1.25 22.14
C ILE A 602 -16.20 -2.77 22.23
N ALA A 603 -15.36 -3.34 23.11
CA ALA A 603 -15.32 -4.78 23.31
C ALA A 603 -16.68 -5.31 23.82
N GLN A 604 -17.29 -4.61 24.79
CA GLN A 604 -18.62 -4.93 25.29
C GLN A 604 -19.70 -4.75 24.21
N LEU A 605 -19.66 -3.66 23.44
CA LEU A 605 -20.60 -3.40 22.37
C LEU A 605 -20.57 -4.49 21.29
N LEU A 606 -19.38 -4.94 20.90
CA LEU A 606 -19.23 -6.05 19.95
C LEU A 606 -19.84 -7.34 20.53
N GLU A 607 -19.61 -7.61 21.82
CA GLU A 607 -20.19 -8.78 22.49
C GLU A 607 -21.73 -8.73 22.57
N GLU A 608 -22.31 -7.54 22.78
CA GLU A 608 -23.77 -7.35 22.85
C GLU A 608 -24.45 -7.43 21.48
N GLU A 609 -23.81 -6.93 20.42
CA GLU A 609 -24.39 -6.91 19.07
C GLU A 609 -24.19 -8.22 18.29
N LYS A 610 -23.31 -9.12 18.76
CA LYS A 610 -23.07 -10.38 18.06
C LYS A 610 -24.25 -11.34 18.26
N ASN A 611 -24.68 -11.97 17.18
CA ASN A 611 -25.66 -13.06 17.24
C ASN A 611 -25.01 -14.41 17.63
N GLU A 612 -25.81 -15.47 17.66
CA GLU A 612 -25.37 -16.83 17.99
C GLU A 612 -24.27 -17.39 17.04
N TYR A 613 -24.09 -16.80 15.87
CA TYR A 613 -23.09 -17.17 14.86
C TYR A 613 -21.83 -16.29 14.92
N GLY A 614 -21.75 -15.34 15.87
CA GLY A 614 -20.65 -14.38 15.98
C GLY A 614 -20.71 -13.27 14.93
N VAL A 615 -21.89 -12.92 14.43
CA VAL A 615 -22.09 -11.88 13.42
C VAL A 615 -22.86 -10.71 14.01
N ALA A 616 -22.36 -9.49 13.80
CA ALA A 616 -23.05 -8.24 14.12
C ALA A 616 -23.28 -7.40 12.86
N LEU A 617 -24.34 -6.58 12.87
CA LEU A 617 -24.54 -5.56 11.83
C LEU A 617 -23.65 -4.36 12.11
N LYS A 618 -22.83 -4.00 11.13
CA LYS A 618 -21.88 -2.87 11.23
C LYS A 618 -22.59 -1.56 11.56
N HIS A 619 -23.77 -1.33 10.99
CA HIS A 619 -24.56 -0.13 11.25
C HIS A 619 -24.97 0.02 12.73
N ASN A 620 -25.29 -1.08 13.42
CA ASN A 620 -25.67 -1.03 14.84
C ASN A 620 -24.47 -0.66 15.71
N VAL A 621 -23.32 -1.29 15.44
CA VAL A 621 -22.06 -0.98 16.13
C VAL A 621 -21.67 0.47 15.88
N LEU A 622 -21.80 0.95 14.64
CA LEU A 622 -21.53 2.34 14.28
C LEU A 622 -22.44 3.32 15.02
N ALA A 623 -23.74 3.04 15.13
CA ALA A 623 -24.68 3.90 15.81
C ALA A 623 -24.39 4.05 17.31
N LYS A 624 -23.74 3.05 17.93
CA LYS A 624 -23.45 2.99 19.37
C LYS A 624 -21.98 3.26 19.73
N SER A 625 -21.06 3.19 18.77
CA SER A 625 -19.61 3.35 19.01
C SER A 625 -19.21 4.79 19.39
N GLY A 626 -20.02 5.77 18.99
CA GLY A 626 -19.75 7.19 19.21
C GLY A 626 -18.55 7.74 18.41
N ILE A 627 -18.14 7.04 17.34
CA ILE A 627 -17.10 7.48 16.40
C ILE A 627 -17.60 7.43 14.95
N SER A 628 -16.91 8.13 14.05
CA SER A 628 -17.26 8.14 12.63
C SER A 628 -17.02 6.77 11.96
N GLU A 629 -17.73 6.48 10.87
CA GLU A 629 -17.57 5.20 10.16
C GLU A 629 -16.14 4.98 9.67
N ARG A 630 -15.49 6.05 9.20
CA ARG A 630 -14.09 6.01 8.77
C ARG A 630 -13.18 5.55 9.91
N LEU A 631 -13.32 6.15 11.10
CA LEU A 631 -12.50 5.80 12.26
C LEU A 631 -12.81 4.41 12.78
N LEU A 632 -14.09 4.00 12.78
CA LEU A 632 -14.48 2.64 13.18
C LEU A 632 -13.85 1.60 12.24
N ASN A 633 -13.92 1.79 10.93
CA ASN A 633 -13.31 0.88 9.95
C ASN A 633 -11.80 0.77 10.13
N GLU A 634 -11.15 1.91 10.34
CA GLU A 634 -9.70 1.94 10.57
C GLU A 634 -9.34 1.21 11.87
N TYR A 635 -10.04 1.48 12.97
CA TYR A 635 -9.82 0.83 14.26
C TYR A 635 -10.03 -0.69 14.17
N LEU A 636 -11.15 -1.12 13.58
CA LEU A 636 -11.46 -2.54 13.38
C LEU A 636 -10.39 -3.25 12.55
N THR A 637 -9.87 -2.59 11.50
CA THR A 637 -8.87 -3.19 10.60
C THR A 637 -7.49 -3.24 11.23
N ARG A 638 -7.04 -2.15 11.88
CA ARG A 638 -5.67 -2.03 12.40
C ARG A 638 -5.49 -2.71 13.75
N GLU A 639 -6.40 -2.44 14.69
CA GLU A 639 -6.25 -2.90 16.08
C GLU A 639 -6.95 -4.25 16.30
N LEU A 640 -8.09 -4.48 15.63
CA LEU A 640 -8.89 -5.69 15.81
C LEU A 640 -8.88 -6.66 14.62
N GLY A 641 -8.07 -6.43 13.57
CA GLY A 641 -8.15 -7.17 12.30
C GLY A 641 -7.92 -8.69 12.41
N GLN A 642 -7.33 -9.17 13.51
CA GLN A 642 -7.20 -10.60 13.81
C GLN A 642 -8.44 -11.22 14.47
N LYS A 643 -9.20 -10.41 15.22
CA LYS A 643 -10.37 -10.83 16.01
C LYS A 643 -11.69 -10.50 15.32
N VAL A 644 -11.73 -9.43 14.53
CA VAL A 644 -12.91 -8.93 13.84
C VAL A 644 -12.61 -8.79 12.36
N ILE A 645 -13.47 -9.36 11.52
CA ILE A 645 -13.38 -9.23 10.06
C ILE A 645 -14.62 -8.50 9.56
N SER A 646 -14.41 -7.40 8.81
CA SER A 646 -15.50 -6.65 8.18
C SER A 646 -15.78 -7.18 6.78
N ILE A 647 -17.02 -7.60 6.52
CA ILE A 647 -17.51 -8.03 5.20
C ILE A 647 -18.75 -7.23 4.84
N LYS A 648 -18.61 -6.25 3.93
CA LYS A 648 -19.68 -5.31 3.56
C LYS A 648 -20.31 -4.66 4.80
N ASP A 649 -21.56 -4.99 5.10
CA ASP A 649 -22.36 -4.45 6.20
C ASP A 649 -22.31 -5.31 7.48
N TYR A 650 -21.54 -6.41 7.47
CA TYR A 650 -21.45 -7.36 8.56
C TYR A 650 -20.05 -7.37 9.20
N LEU A 651 -20.02 -7.58 10.51
CA LEU A 651 -18.81 -7.80 11.29
C LEU A 651 -18.81 -9.23 11.82
N ILE A 652 -17.79 -10.01 11.45
CA ILE A 652 -17.53 -11.33 12.01
C ILE A 652 -16.66 -11.14 13.24
N ILE A 653 -17.24 -11.39 14.40
CA ILE A 653 -16.63 -11.32 15.72
C ILE A 653 -16.09 -12.71 16.09
N ASP A 654 -15.04 -12.78 16.90
CA ASP A 654 -14.35 -14.04 17.23
C ASP A 654 -13.76 -14.78 16.03
N ALA A 655 -13.21 -14.02 15.07
CA ALA A 655 -12.53 -14.53 13.89
C ALA A 655 -11.21 -15.27 14.21
N GLY A 656 -10.93 -15.64 15.45
CA GLY A 656 -9.71 -16.40 15.80
C GLY A 656 -9.71 -17.84 15.27
N SER A 657 -10.88 -18.45 15.05
CA SER A 657 -11.01 -19.84 14.58
C SER A 657 -11.53 -19.92 13.14
N HIS A 658 -10.89 -20.75 12.32
CA HIS A 658 -11.33 -21.08 10.96
C HIS A 658 -12.79 -21.54 10.90
N ASN A 659 -13.24 -22.33 11.89
CA ASN A 659 -14.60 -22.82 11.94
C ASN A 659 -15.60 -21.71 12.26
N SER A 660 -15.28 -20.84 13.22
CA SER A 660 -16.14 -19.70 13.57
C SER A 660 -16.30 -18.73 12.40
N ARG A 661 -15.22 -18.48 11.64
CA ARG A 661 -15.29 -17.69 10.40
C ARG A 661 -16.22 -18.31 9.37
N ALA A 662 -16.13 -19.64 9.17
CA ALA A 662 -16.98 -20.34 8.21
C ALA A 662 -18.45 -20.34 8.62
N VAL A 663 -18.74 -20.56 9.91
CA VAL A 663 -20.09 -20.48 10.48
C VAL A 663 -20.69 -19.09 10.29
N ALA A 664 -19.95 -18.04 10.64
CA ALA A 664 -20.37 -16.66 10.46
C ALA A 664 -20.60 -16.30 8.99
N LEU A 665 -19.70 -16.71 8.10
CA LEU A 665 -19.84 -16.44 6.66
C LEU A 665 -21.07 -17.14 6.07
N LEU A 666 -21.30 -18.40 6.42
CA LEU A 666 -22.48 -19.15 5.99
C LEU A 666 -23.75 -18.48 6.52
N SER A 667 -23.77 -18.00 7.78
CA SER A 667 -24.93 -17.28 8.32
C SER A 667 -25.23 -15.98 7.59
N ILE A 668 -24.20 -15.29 7.06
CA ILE A 668 -24.34 -14.06 6.29
C ILE A 668 -24.92 -14.33 4.89
N HIS A 669 -24.42 -15.36 4.20
CA HIS A 669 -24.88 -15.69 2.84
C HIS A 669 -26.24 -16.39 2.79
N GLY A 670 -26.53 -17.25 3.77
CA GLY A 670 -27.81 -17.95 3.86
C GLY A 670 -27.97 -19.14 2.90
N GLU A 671 -26.94 -19.50 2.13
CA GLU A 671 -26.93 -20.63 1.19
C GLU A 671 -25.67 -21.50 1.34
N PRO A 672 -25.71 -22.80 0.95
CA PRO A 672 -24.54 -23.67 1.03
C PRO A 672 -23.40 -23.22 0.13
N MET A 673 -22.18 -23.17 0.68
CA MET A 673 -20.98 -22.68 -0.02
C MET A 673 -19.89 -23.76 -0.12
N THR A 674 -19.07 -23.69 -1.17
CA THR A 674 -17.87 -24.55 -1.30
C THR A 674 -16.73 -24.10 -0.40
N LEU A 675 -15.74 -24.97 -0.20
CA LEU A 675 -14.52 -24.59 0.52
C LEU A 675 -13.77 -23.45 -0.19
N GLU A 676 -13.77 -23.46 -1.53
CA GLU A 676 -13.13 -22.45 -2.37
C GLU A 676 -13.84 -21.10 -2.27
N GLU A 677 -15.18 -21.09 -2.26
CA GLU A 677 -15.98 -19.87 -2.08
C GLU A 677 -15.79 -19.28 -0.68
N ILE A 678 -15.75 -20.13 0.36
CA ILE A 678 -15.47 -19.72 1.74
C ILE A 678 -14.05 -19.14 1.84
N GLN A 679 -13.07 -19.78 1.19
CA GLN A 679 -11.68 -19.29 1.16
C GLN A 679 -11.56 -17.95 0.43
N ALA A 680 -12.23 -17.80 -0.72
CA ALA A 680 -12.16 -16.58 -1.53
C ALA A 680 -12.62 -15.34 -0.74
N GLN A 681 -13.55 -15.50 0.20
CA GLN A 681 -14.05 -14.39 1.03
C GLN A 681 -13.28 -14.19 2.35
N LEU A 682 -12.60 -15.21 2.87
CA LEU A 682 -11.90 -15.15 4.17
C LEU A 682 -10.36 -15.11 4.07
N GLY A 683 -9.78 -15.27 2.87
CA GLY A 683 -8.35 -15.18 2.62
C GLY A 683 -7.59 -16.52 2.70
N THR A 684 -6.29 -16.48 3.01
CA THR A 684 -5.39 -17.64 2.94
C THR A 684 -5.69 -18.71 4.00
N MET A 685 -6.36 -19.80 3.58
CA MET A 685 -6.55 -21.03 4.34
C MET A 685 -5.86 -22.22 3.67
N ASN A 686 -5.39 -23.17 4.47
CA ASN A 686 -5.00 -24.49 3.96
C ASN A 686 -6.26 -25.37 3.77
N LEU A 687 -6.73 -25.50 2.53
CA LEU A 687 -7.94 -26.25 2.15
C LEU A 687 -7.99 -27.68 2.74
N ARG A 688 -6.83 -28.37 2.83
CA ARG A 688 -6.78 -29.74 3.39
C ARG A 688 -7.07 -29.78 4.89
N SER A 689 -6.62 -28.76 5.63
CA SER A 689 -6.84 -28.69 7.08
C SER A 689 -8.26 -28.22 7.40
N ALA A 690 -8.76 -27.23 6.65
CA ALA A 690 -10.11 -26.69 6.82
C ALA A 690 -11.19 -27.77 6.66
N ARG A 691 -11.06 -28.66 5.67
CA ARG A 691 -12.04 -29.76 5.48
C ARG A 691 -12.14 -30.70 6.68
N GLY A 692 -11.01 -31.01 7.34
CA GLY A 692 -11.01 -31.83 8.55
C GLY A 692 -11.58 -31.08 9.76
N GLN A 693 -11.30 -29.79 9.88
CA GLN A 693 -11.78 -28.94 10.97
C GLN A 693 -13.29 -28.68 10.88
N TYR A 694 -13.82 -28.47 9.66
CA TYR A 694 -15.25 -28.27 9.43
C TYR A 694 -16.04 -29.55 9.71
N ALA A 695 -15.48 -30.71 9.36
CA ALA A 695 -16.10 -32.01 9.67
C ALA A 695 -16.20 -32.29 11.18
N ALA A 696 -15.31 -31.70 11.99
CA ALA A 696 -15.31 -31.85 13.43
C ALA A 696 -16.23 -30.85 14.15
N ASP A 697 -16.64 -29.75 13.51
CA ASP A 697 -17.54 -28.75 14.12
C ASP A 697 -19.00 -29.20 14.00
N GLN A 698 -19.69 -29.28 15.14
CA GLN A 698 -21.09 -29.73 15.19
C GLN A 698 -22.06 -28.76 14.49
N ARG A 699 -21.70 -27.48 14.35
CA ARG A 699 -22.54 -26.46 13.72
C ARG A 699 -22.53 -26.52 12.20
N LEU A 700 -21.50 -27.15 11.63
CA LEU A 700 -21.34 -27.30 10.19
C LEU A 700 -21.79 -28.70 9.75
N ILE A 701 -22.40 -28.75 8.57
CA ILE A 701 -22.73 -29.99 7.88
C ILE A 701 -22.28 -29.91 6.44
N ARG A 702 -21.78 -31.02 5.93
CA ARG A 702 -21.55 -31.19 4.50
C ARG A 702 -22.87 -31.60 3.87
N VAL A 703 -23.30 -30.92 2.81
CA VAL A 703 -24.59 -31.16 2.14
C VAL A 703 -24.44 -31.65 0.71
N SER A 704 -23.23 -31.61 0.16
CA SER A 704 -22.90 -32.13 -1.16
C SER A 704 -21.43 -32.57 -1.28
N GLY A 705 -21.01 -32.94 -2.48
CA GLY A 705 -19.63 -33.32 -2.80
C GLY A 705 -18.58 -32.30 -2.38
N ASP A 706 -18.91 -31.02 -2.32
CA ASP A 706 -17.98 -29.95 -2.00
C ASP A 706 -18.56 -28.80 -1.17
N GLN A 707 -19.87 -28.78 -0.90
CA GLN A 707 -20.51 -27.69 -0.14
C GLN A 707 -20.75 -28.00 1.33
N TRP A 708 -20.69 -26.94 2.11
CA TRP A 708 -20.97 -26.87 3.53
C TRP A 708 -22.12 -25.92 3.81
N ALA A 709 -22.90 -26.23 4.84
CA ALA A 709 -24.04 -25.47 5.30
C ALA A 709 -24.08 -25.44 6.83
N LEU A 710 -24.91 -24.55 7.39
CA LEU A 710 -25.22 -24.57 8.81
C LEU A 710 -26.18 -25.72 9.11
N ARG A 711 -25.91 -26.45 10.19
CA ARG A 711 -26.79 -27.54 10.66
C ARG A 711 -28.20 -27.04 10.98
N SER A 712 -28.31 -25.80 11.48
CA SER A 712 -29.60 -25.16 11.82
C SER A 712 -30.53 -24.99 10.62
N TRP A 713 -30.03 -25.04 9.38
CA TRP A 713 -30.85 -24.95 8.17
C TRP A 713 -31.67 -26.22 7.89
N GLY A 714 -31.42 -27.32 8.61
CA GLY A 714 -32.19 -28.56 8.46
C GLY A 714 -31.93 -29.31 7.15
N ILE A 715 -30.86 -28.98 6.43
CA ILE A 715 -30.48 -29.69 5.20
C ILE A 715 -29.90 -31.07 5.57
N PRO A 716 -30.31 -32.17 4.91
CA PRO A 716 -29.74 -33.49 5.15
C PRO A 716 -28.23 -33.54 4.94
N ALA A 717 -27.53 -34.27 5.80
CA ALA A 717 -26.08 -34.43 5.70
C ALA A 717 -25.71 -35.33 4.51
N PHE A 718 -24.64 -34.98 3.81
CA PHE A 718 -24.03 -35.77 2.76
C PHE A 718 -22.62 -36.18 3.18
N SER A 719 -22.48 -37.43 3.61
CA SER A 719 -21.19 -38.01 4.02
C SER A 719 -20.39 -38.52 2.81
N SER A 720 -20.97 -39.45 2.05
CA SER A 720 -20.38 -40.09 0.88
C SER A 720 -21.44 -40.51 -0.14
N ILE A 721 -21.01 -40.75 -1.39
CA ILE A 721 -21.91 -41.24 -2.45
C ILE A 721 -22.47 -42.62 -2.07
N ALA A 722 -21.65 -43.51 -1.52
CA ALA A 722 -22.07 -44.86 -1.16
C ALA A 722 -23.13 -44.87 -0.04
N GLU A 723 -22.90 -44.07 1.00
CA GLU A 723 -23.82 -43.95 2.14
C GLU A 723 -25.12 -43.28 1.72
N TRP A 724 -25.06 -42.23 0.90
CA TRP A 724 -26.26 -41.61 0.33
C TRP A 724 -27.07 -42.59 -0.53
N ILE A 725 -26.44 -43.37 -1.42
CA ILE A 725 -27.15 -44.40 -2.19
C ILE A 725 -27.77 -45.46 -1.26
N SER A 726 -27.02 -45.89 -0.24
CA SER A 726 -27.51 -46.86 0.74
C SER A 726 -28.72 -46.33 1.51
N GLU A 727 -28.68 -45.09 1.99
CA GLU A 727 -29.81 -44.44 2.67
C GLU A 727 -31.04 -44.37 1.77
N GLN A 728 -30.88 -44.04 0.48
CA GLN A 728 -32.02 -44.02 -0.45
C GLN A 728 -32.64 -45.41 -0.66
N VAL A 729 -31.81 -46.46 -0.73
CA VAL A 729 -32.27 -47.85 -0.83
C VAL A 729 -32.93 -48.31 0.47
N ASP A 730 -32.36 -47.95 1.62
CA ASP A 730 -32.88 -48.28 2.94
C ASP A 730 -34.21 -47.53 3.22
N GLU A 731 -34.36 -46.28 2.76
CA GLU A 731 -35.61 -45.50 2.79
C GLU A 731 -36.70 -46.10 1.90
N GLU A 732 -36.38 -46.51 0.67
CA GLU A 732 -37.32 -47.20 -0.22
C GLU A 732 -37.79 -48.52 0.40
N ALA A 733 -36.86 -49.30 0.95
CA ALA A 733 -37.18 -50.56 1.63
C ALA A 733 -38.08 -50.33 2.86
N ALA A 734 -37.81 -49.29 3.66
CA ALA A 734 -38.65 -48.92 4.80
C ALA A 734 -40.05 -48.49 4.37
N MET A 735 -40.16 -47.72 3.28
CA MET A 735 -41.44 -47.31 2.70
C MET A 735 -42.22 -48.51 2.15
N ALA A 736 -41.57 -49.42 1.42
CA ALA A 736 -42.18 -50.65 0.93
C ALA A 736 -42.72 -51.51 2.07
N ALA A 737 -41.94 -51.68 3.14
CA ALA A 737 -42.35 -52.42 4.33
C ALA A 737 -43.58 -51.80 5.04
N GLN A 738 -43.65 -50.47 5.15
CA GLN A 738 -44.82 -49.78 5.71
C GLN A 738 -46.10 -49.98 4.88
N HIS A 739 -45.96 -50.16 3.56
CA HIS A 739 -47.06 -50.39 2.63
C HIS A 739 -47.32 -51.89 2.35
N GLY A 740 -46.61 -52.79 3.04
CA GLY A 740 -46.75 -54.25 2.89
C GLY A 740 -46.24 -54.81 1.56
N GLY A 741 -45.38 -54.08 0.85
CA GLY A 741 -44.75 -54.51 -0.41
C GLY A 741 -43.30 -55.00 -0.22
N GLU A 742 -42.78 -55.74 -1.20
CA GLU A 742 -41.36 -56.08 -1.28
C GLU A 742 -40.52 -54.89 -1.78
N PRO A 743 -39.29 -54.68 -1.26
CA PRO A 743 -38.41 -53.60 -1.72
C PRO A 743 -38.05 -53.79 -3.20
N GLN A 744 -38.31 -52.77 -4.03
CA GLN A 744 -37.97 -52.84 -5.45
C GLN A 744 -36.60 -52.27 -5.76
N GLY A 745 -35.97 -51.59 -4.80
CA GLY A 745 -34.73 -50.85 -4.99
C GLY A 745 -34.97 -49.48 -5.63
N VAL A 746 -33.89 -48.72 -5.75
CA VAL A 746 -33.93 -47.35 -6.28
C VAL A 746 -33.41 -47.32 -7.71
N SER A 747 -34.14 -46.65 -8.60
CA SER A 747 -33.77 -46.59 -10.03
C SER A 747 -32.41 -45.93 -10.21
N LEU A 748 -31.53 -46.56 -11.00
CA LEU A 748 -30.24 -45.98 -11.33
C LEU A 748 -30.41 -44.62 -12.05
N ASP A 749 -31.38 -44.48 -12.96
CA ASP A 749 -31.63 -43.20 -13.65
C ASP A 749 -32.05 -42.09 -12.69
N TYR A 750 -32.83 -42.43 -11.66
CA TYR A 750 -33.15 -41.49 -10.58
C TYR A 750 -31.87 -41.07 -9.83
N LEU A 751 -31.02 -42.03 -9.42
CA LEU A 751 -29.77 -41.71 -8.72
C LEU A 751 -28.86 -40.83 -9.58
N LEU A 752 -28.74 -41.12 -10.89
CA LEU A 752 -27.93 -40.31 -11.82
C LEU A 752 -28.50 -38.91 -12.01
N SER A 753 -29.83 -38.72 -11.99
CA SER A 753 -30.45 -37.39 -12.06
C SER A 753 -30.04 -36.47 -10.90
N GLN A 754 -29.67 -37.05 -9.74
CA GLN A 754 -29.23 -36.31 -8.56
C GLN A 754 -27.76 -35.88 -8.61
N ALA A 755 -27.00 -36.29 -9.64
CA ALA A 755 -25.56 -35.97 -9.77
C ALA A 755 -25.28 -34.46 -9.71
N GLY A 756 -26.12 -33.65 -10.38
CA GLY A 756 -26.00 -32.18 -10.35
C GLY A 756 -26.25 -31.61 -8.96
N ARG A 757 -27.32 -32.06 -8.28
CA ARG A 757 -27.66 -31.63 -6.91
C ARG A 757 -26.57 -31.98 -5.90
N LEU A 758 -26.02 -33.17 -6.01
CA LEU A 758 -24.96 -33.67 -5.12
C LEU A 758 -23.56 -33.17 -5.52
N ARG A 759 -23.43 -32.51 -6.68
CA ARG A 759 -22.16 -32.03 -7.25
C ARG A 759 -21.10 -33.14 -7.33
N VAL A 760 -21.52 -34.31 -7.84
CA VAL A 760 -20.67 -35.48 -8.09
C VAL A 760 -20.80 -35.93 -9.53
N THR A 761 -19.81 -36.69 -10.03
CA THR A 761 -19.89 -37.18 -11.41
C THR A 761 -20.85 -38.36 -11.54
N VAL A 762 -21.54 -38.43 -12.66
CA VAL A 762 -22.41 -39.56 -13.06
C VAL A 762 -21.64 -40.88 -12.99
N ASN A 763 -20.36 -40.89 -13.38
CA ASN A 763 -19.51 -42.07 -13.32
C ASN A 763 -19.23 -42.53 -11.88
N SER A 764 -19.06 -41.59 -10.94
CA SER A 764 -18.90 -41.93 -9.53
C SER A 764 -20.15 -42.60 -8.97
N ILE A 765 -21.35 -42.10 -9.28
CA ILE A 765 -22.60 -42.73 -8.85
C ILE A 765 -22.71 -44.16 -9.41
N ARG A 766 -22.42 -44.36 -10.70
CA ARG A 766 -22.40 -45.71 -11.30
C ARG A 766 -21.42 -46.66 -10.61
N THR A 767 -20.25 -46.14 -10.26
CA THR A 767 -19.21 -46.92 -9.56
C THR A 767 -19.70 -47.35 -8.17
N TYR A 768 -20.33 -46.44 -7.42
CA TYR A 768 -20.81 -46.73 -6.07
C TYR A 768 -22.18 -47.44 -6.02
N ALA A 769 -22.96 -47.44 -7.10
CA ALA A 769 -24.21 -48.19 -7.21
C ALA A 769 -24.01 -49.72 -7.12
N THR A 770 -22.76 -50.19 -7.28
CA THR A 770 -22.35 -51.59 -7.12
C THR A 770 -21.33 -51.76 -5.99
N SER A 771 -21.29 -50.80 -5.06
CA SER A 771 -20.41 -50.85 -3.89
C SER A 771 -20.92 -51.82 -2.82
N ASP A 772 -20.13 -52.03 -1.77
CA ASP A 772 -20.37 -53.10 -0.79
C ASP A 772 -21.78 -53.05 -0.19
N GLY A 773 -22.48 -54.19 -0.21
CA GLY A 773 -23.86 -54.32 0.23
C GLY A 773 -24.90 -53.82 -0.77
N LEU A 774 -24.52 -53.41 -1.99
CA LEU A 774 -25.42 -52.98 -3.06
C LEU A 774 -25.21 -53.79 -4.34
N GLU A 775 -26.29 -54.08 -5.06
CA GLU A 775 -26.29 -54.71 -6.38
C GLU A 775 -27.16 -53.93 -7.37
N LEU A 776 -26.82 -53.99 -8.65
CA LEU A 776 -27.61 -53.42 -9.73
C LEU A 776 -28.31 -54.55 -10.49
N VAL A 777 -29.64 -54.63 -10.36
CA VAL A 777 -30.49 -55.65 -10.99
C VAL A 777 -31.59 -54.95 -11.76
N ASP A 778 -31.72 -55.23 -13.07
CA ASP A 778 -32.75 -54.65 -13.95
C ASP A 778 -32.87 -53.11 -13.90
N GLY A 779 -31.73 -52.41 -13.74
CA GLY A 779 -31.69 -50.95 -13.64
C GLY A 779 -32.09 -50.39 -12.27
N GLN A 780 -32.32 -51.25 -11.27
CA GLN A 780 -32.61 -50.91 -9.89
C GLN A 780 -31.42 -51.25 -8.99
N VAL A 781 -31.06 -50.36 -8.09
CA VAL A 781 -30.03 -50.58 -7.07
C VAL A 781 -30.69 -51.12 -5.81
N ARG A 782 -30.24 -52.29 -5.33
CA ARG A 782 -30.81 -53.04 -4.19
C ARG A 782 -29.74 -53.44 -3.19
N ARG A 783 -30.14 -53.83 -1.97
CA ARG A 783 -29.24 -54.45 -1.00
C ARG A 783 -28.86 -55.87 -1.44
N CYS A 784 -27.58 -56.22 -1.33
CA CYS A 784 -27.05 -57.57 -1.57
C CYS A 784 -26.43 -58.13 -0.29
N GLU A 785 -26.60 -59.43 -0.02
CA GLU A 785 -25.90 -60.09 1.10
C GLU A 785 -24.41 -60.23 0.79
N PRO A 786 -23.50 -59.80 1.69
CA PRO A 786 -22.07 -59.91 1.43
C PRO A 786 -21.62 -61.38 1.48
N ASP A 787 -21.13 -61.90 0.36
CA ASP A 787 -20.42 -63.19 0.31
C ASP A 787 -19.04 -63.04 1.00
N LEU A 788 -18.94 -63.55 2.24
CA LEU A 788 -17.78 -63.44 3.11
C LEU A 788 -16.81 -64.63 2.98
N ASP A 789 -17.21 -65.73 2.32
CA ASP A 789 -16.46 -66.99 2.30
C ASP A 789 -15.54 -67.15 1.07
N THR A 790 -15.58 -66.21 0.13
CA THR A 790 -14.77 -66.26 -1.10
C THR A 790 -13.47 -65.43 -0.98
N PRO A 791 -12.29 -66.01 -1.24
CA PRO A 791 -11.01 -65.29 -1.25
C PRO A 791 -11.01 -64.09 -2.18
N ILE A 792 -10.37 -63.00 -1.76
CA ILE A 792 -10.39 -61.76 -2.53
C ILE A 792 -9.52 -61.81 -3.79
N GLY A 793 -10.12 -61.52 -4.95
CA GLY A 793 -9.42 -61.35 -6.23
C GLY A 793 -9.33 -62.62 -7.07
N GLY A 794 -8.85 -62.47 -8.32
CA GLY A 794 -8.63 -63.61 -9.23
C GLY A 794 -7.28 -64.31 -9.01
N SER A 795 -6.92 -65.25 -9.88
CA SER A 795 -5.61 -65.93 -9.82
C SER A 795 -4.43 -64.95 -9.79
N ILE A 796 -3.39 -65.24 -8.99
CA ILE A 796 -2.15 -64.46 -8.93
C ILE A 796 -1.48 -64.33 -10.29
N ALA A 797 -1.59 -65.35 -11.14
CA ALA A 797 -1.07 -65.34 -12.50
C ALA A 797 -1.81 -64.37 -13.45
N ASN A 798 -2.92 -63.75 -13.02
CA ASN A 798 -3.62 -62.71 -13.76
C ASN A 798 -3.40 -61.32 -13.14
N SER A 799 -2.51 -61.20 -12.16
CA SER A 799 -2.23 -59.93 -11.49
C SER A 799 -1.21 -59.10 -12.29
N GLN A 800 -1.48 -57.80 -12.38
CA GLN A 800 -0.59 -56.85 -13.05
C GLN A 800 0.75 -56.76 -12.31
N ASN A 801 1.85 -56.69 -13.08
CA ASN A 801 3.23 -56.58 -12.58
C ASN A 801 3.70 -57.72 -11.66
N VAL A 802 2.98 -58.85 -11.63
CA VAL A 802 3.38 -60.05 -10.89
C VAL A 802 4.00 -61.05 -11.87
N TYR A 803 5.23 -61.46 -11.58
CA TYR A 803 6.05 -62.31 -12.45
C TYR A 803 6.61 -63.50 -11.68
N PHE A 804 6.72 -64.64 -12.35
CA PHE A 804 7.26 -65.88 -11.79
C PHE A 804 8.77 -65.93 -11.98
N ARG A 805 9.53 -66.05 -10.91
CA ARG A 805 11.01 -66.10 -10.94
C ARG A 805 11.51 -67.00 -9.83
N GLN A 806 12.55 -67.78 -10.09
CA GLN A 806 13.19 -68.65 -9.08
C GLN A 806 12.18 -69.55 -8.34
N GLY A 807 11.14 -70.02 -9.04
CA GLY A 807 10.12 -70.90 -8.48
C GLY A 807 9.05 -70.21 -7.60
N GLN A 808 9.01 -68.88 -7.52
CA GLN A 808 8.06 -68.13 -6.68
C GLN A 808 7.49 -66.90 -7.41
N TRP A 809 6.34 -66.40 -6.95
CA TRP A 809 5.71 -65.19 -7.48
C TRP A 809 6.31 -63.92 -6.85
N HIS A 810 6.64 -62.97 -7.72
CA HIS A 810 7.27 -61.71 -7.35
C HIS A 810 6.48 -60.53 -7.90
N LEU A 811 6.24 -59.50 -7.09
CA LEU A 811 5.67 -58.23 -7.56
C LEU A 811 6.81 -57.27 -7.93
N LEU A 812 6.81 -56.79 -9.18
CA LEU A 812 7.70 -55.71 -9.62
C LEU A 812 7.11 -54.36 -9.19
N LEU A 813 7.85 -53.61 -8.37
CA LEU A 813 7.41 -52.33 -7.83
C LEU A 813 8.42 -51.22 -8.11
N THR A 814 7.95 -50.10 -8.65
CA THR A 814 8.74 -48.86 -8.74
C THR A 814 8.53 -48.03 -7.47
N LEU A 815 9.61 -47.63 -6.81
CA LEU A 815 9.56 -46.93 -5.54
C LEU A 815 9.08 -45.48 -5.67
N THR A 816 8.09 -45.10 -4.87
CA THR A 816 7.53 -43.74 -4.82
C THR A 816 7.78 -43.09 -3.45
N LYS A 817 7.46 -41.80 -3.33
CA LYS A 817 7.54 -41.06 -2.04
C LYS A 817 6.75 -41.75 -0.91
N VAL A 818 5.67 -42.47 -1.24
CA VAL A 818 4.84 -43.18 -0.24
C VAL A 818 5.60 -44.34 0.39
N HIS A 819 6.34 -45.11 -0.41
CA HIS A 819 7.10 -46.28 0.04
C HIS A 819 8.27 -45.86 0.94
N VAL A 820 9.01 -44.80 0.55
CA VAL A 820 10.15 -44.29 1.33
C VAL A 820 9.72 -43.63 2.63
N ARG A 821 8.56 -42.96 2.66
CA ARG A 821 8.01 -42.37 3.91
C ARG A 821 7.62 -43.43 4.93
N GLY A 822 7.21 -44.61 4.46
CA GLY A 822 6.88 -45.76 5.30
C GLY A 822 5.41 -45.93 5.63
N SER A 823 4.53 -45.55 4.71
CA SER A 823 3.10 -45.88 4.77
C SER A 823 2.84 -47.24 4.12
N GLY A 824 1.87 -47.99 4.65
CA GLY A 824 1.34 -49.17 3.95
C GLY A 824 0.58 -48.77 2.68
N PHE A 825 0.61 -49.62 1.65
CA PHE A 825 0.14 -49.33 0.29
C PHE A 825 -0.67 -50.51 -0.30
N HIS A 826 -1.39 -50.26 -1.39
CA HIS A 826 -2.22 -51.28 -2.04
C HIS A 826 -1.40 -52.15 -2.99
N ILE A 827 -1.72 -53.44 -3.02
CA ILE A 827 -1.11 -54.44 -3.89
C ILE A 827 -2.19 -55.24 -4.63
N PRO A 828 -1.86 -55.93 -5.74
CA PRO A 828 -2.85 -56.67 -6.52
C PRO A 828 -3.61 -57.72 -5.69
N ARG A 829 -4.94 -57.73 -5.84
CA ARG A 829 -5.83 -58.62 -5.08
C ARG A 829 -5.53 -60.11 -5.29
N GLY A 830 -5.00 -60.52 -6.44
CA GLY A 830 -4.67 -61.93 -6.68
C GLY A 830 -3.58 -62.49 -5.76
N ILE A 831 -2.76 -61.63 -5.14
CA ILE A 831 -1.84 -62.03 -4.06
C ILE A 831 -2.62 -62.44 -2.80
N GLY A 832 -3.78 -61.81 -2.55
CA GLY A 832 -4.67 -62.15 -1.44
C GLY A 832 -5.32 -63.52 -1.67
N ASN A 833 -5.85 -63.76 -2.88
CA ASN A 833 -6.36 -65.08 -3.27
C ASN A 833 -5.29 -66.19 -3.14
N TYR A 834 -4.05 -65.92 -3.54
CA TYR A 834 -2.95 -66.88 -3.42
C TYR A 834 -2.72 -67.38 -1.99
N TYR A 835 -2.95 -66.53 -0.98
CA TYR A 835 -2.89 -66.92 0.44
C TYR A 835 -4.25 -67.26 1.06
N GLY A 836 -5.33 -67.28 0.27
CA GLY A 836 -6.69 -67.56 0.74
C GLY A 836 -7.25 -66.49 1.67
N ILE A 837 -6.89 -65.21 1.48
CA ILE A 837 -7.36 -64.11 2.32
C ILE A 837 -8.80 -63.73 1.95
N ASN A 838 -9.71 -63.78 2.91
CA ASN A 838 -11.09 -63.31 2.76
C ASN A 838 -11.22 -61.83 3.16
N PHE A 839 -12.41 -61.27 2.97
CA PHE A 839 -12.68 -59.90 3.42
C PHE A 839 -12.68 -59.80 4.96
N GLY A 840 -12.04 -58.77 5.49
CA GLY A 840 -11.81 -58.59 6.93
C GLY A 840 -10.57 -59.32 7.47
N ASP A 841 -10.04 -60.30 6.72
CA ASP A 841 -8.86 -61.07 7.13
C ASP A 841 -7.54 -60.32 6.93
N GLY A 842 -6.53 -60.77 7.67
CA GLY A 842 -5.15 -60.38 7.47
C GLY A 842 -4.19 -61.48 7.92
N ILE A 843 -3.04 -61.54 7.26
CA ILE A 843 -1.97 -62.47 7.55
C ILE A 843 -0.67 -61.72 7.80
N ASP A 844 0.18 -62.28 8.64
CA ASP A 844 1.54 -61.78 8.84
C ASP A 844 2.51 -62.66 8.04
N LEU A 845 3.30 -62.02 7.19
CA LEU A 845 4.37 -62.65 6.42
C LEU A 845 5.69 -62.54 7.19
N THR A 846 6.46 -63.61 7.23
CA THR A 846 7.70 -63.70 8.02
C THR A 846 8.89 -63.20 7.21
N SER A 847 9.75 -62.39 7.82
CA SER A 847 10.94 -61.87 7.16
C SER A 847 12.09 -61.63 8.15
N PRO A 848 13.37 -61.76 7.74
CA PRO A 848 14.53 -61.48 8.60
C PRO A 848 14.55 -60.07 9.20
N LEU A 849 13.95 -59.09 8.53
CA LEU A 849 13.84 -57.71 9.01
C LEU A 849 12.50 -57.44 9.74
N GLY A 850 11.82 -58.49 10.22
CA GLY A 850 10.55 -58.42 10.96
C GLY A 850 9.32 -58.61 10.10
N SER A 851 8.21 -59.04 10.71
CA SER A 851 6.98 -59.45 10.02
C SER A 851 6.30 -58.31 9.26
N VAL A 852 5.78 -58.62 8.07
CA VAL A 852 5.00 -57.70 7.23
C VAL A 852 3.55 -58.16 7.22
N ARG A 853 2.66 -57.32 7.74
CA ARG A 853 1.23 -57.58 7.71
C ARG A 853 0.64 -57.27 6.35
N MET A 854 -0.25 -58.13 5.88
CA MET A 854 -1.07 -57.98 4.69
C MET A 854 -2.54 -58.23 5.06
N GLY A 855 -3.47 -57.40 4.57
CA GLY A 855 -4.90 -57.57 4.89
C GLY A 855 -5.80 -56.70 4.04
N THR A 856 -7.10 -56.93 4.15
CA THR A 856 -8.10 -56.18 3.37
C THR A 856 -8.55 -54.90 4.08
N ASP A 857 -8.86 -53.87 3.32
CA ASP A 857 -9.53 -52.67 3.83
C ASP A 857 -11.06 -52.74 3.62
N LYS A 858 -11.78 -51.71 4.09
CA LYS A 858 -13.24 -51.62 3.98
C LYS A 858 -13.76 -51.58 2.53
N LEU A 859 -12.90 -51.39 1.54
CA LEU A 859 -13.22 -51.33 0.11
C LEU A 859 -12.83 -52.64 -0.62
N ARG A 860 -12.56 -53.72 0.13
CA ARG A 860 -12.08 -55.02 -0.38
C ARG A 860 -10.75 -54.93 -1.14
N ALA A 861 -9.96 -53.86 -0.94
CA ALA A 861 -8.63 -53.72 -1.51
C ALA A 861 -7.59 -54.38 -0.62
N LEU A 862 -6.59 -55.04 -1.23
CA LEU A 862 -5.51 -55.69 -0.50
C LEU A 862 -4.41 -54.68 -0.16
N ARG A 863 -4.06 -54.57 1.11
CA ARG A 863 -3.06 -53.63 1.62
C ARG A 863 -1.89 -54.37 2.26
N LEU A 864 -0.69 -53.92 1.93
CA LEU A 864 0.55 -54.36 2.56
C LEU A 864 1.06 -53.27 3.52
N SER A 865 1.56 -53.67 4.68
CA SER A 865 2.19 -52.77 5.64
C SER A 865 3.53 -52.21 5.12
N SER A 866 4.12 -51.28 5.88
CA SER A 866 5.30 -50.53 5.47
C SER A 866 6.50 -51.42 5.13
N ILE A 867 7.06 -51.23 3.93
CA ILE A 867 8.30 -51.88 3.48
C ILE A 867 9.56 -50.99 3.64
N ARG A 868 9.43 -49.82 4.28
CA ARG A 868 10.52 -48.83 4.39
C ARG A 868 11.83 -49.41 4.93
N ARG A 869 11.75 -50.30 5.92
CA ARG A 869 12.93 -50.94 6.52
C ARG A 869 13.74 -51.79 5.52
N PHE A 870 13.05 -52.43 4.58
CA PHE A 870 13.69 -53.20 3.51
C PHE A 870 14.36 -52.27 2.49
N ILE A 871 13.65 -51.20 2.10
CA ILE A 871 14.17 -50.19 1.18
C ILE A 871 15.43 -49.53 1.75
N GLN A 872 15.42 -49.17 3.04
CA GLN A 872 16.57 -48.61 3.74
C GLN A 872 17.74 -49.58 3.82
N GLY A 873 17.49 -50.86 4.11
CA GLY A 873 18.51 -51.91 4.14
C GLY A 873 19.18 -52.15 2.78
N LEU A 874 18.45 -51.93 1.69
CA LEU A 874 18.95 -52.07 0.31
C LEU A 874 19.60 -50.78 -0.23
N GLY A 875 19.48 -49.65 0.46
CA GLY A 875 19.92 -48.35 -0.04
C GLY A 875 19.15 -47.83 -1.27
N ALA A 876 17.91 -48.31 -1.49
CA ALA A 876 17.11 -47.95 -2.67
C ALA A 876 16.33 -46.63 -2.46
N GLY A 877 16.21 -45.85 -3.53
CA GLY A 877 15.57 -44.53 -3.54
C GLY A 877 14.27 -44.45 -4.34
N ILE A 878 13.70 -43.24 -4.42
CA ILE A 878 12.54 -42.97 -5.29
C ILE A 878 12.95 -43.20 -6.75
N GLY A 879 12.14 -43.93 -7.50
CA GLY A 879 12.39 -44.26 -8.90
C GLY A 879 13.15 -45.58 -9.11
N ASP A 880 13.82 -46.11 -8.09
CA ASP A 880 14.41 -47.46 -8.19
C ASP A 880 13.32 -48.53 -8.24
N ARG A 881 13.64 -49.66 -8.89
CA ARG A 881 12.74 -50.82 -8.98
C ARG A 881 13.17 -51.90 -7.98
N VAL A 882 12.20 -52.52 -7.33
CA VAL A 882 12.41 -53.62 -6.39
C VAL A 882 11.47 -54.78 -6.68
N TRP A 883 11.90 -55.98 -6.30
CA TRP A 883 11.09 -57.18 -6.29
C TRP A 883 10.56 -57.42 -4.89
N LEU A 884 9.26 -57.66 -4.75
CA LEU A 884 8.65 -58.19 -3.54
C LEU A 884 8.37 -59.68 -3.75
N THR A 885 9.06 -60.54 -3.00
CA THR A 885 8.90 -61.99 -3.07
C THR A 885 7.84 -62.46 -2.08
N PHE A 886 6.88 -63.24 -2.56
CA PHE A 886 5.81 -63.85 -1.77
C PHE A 886 6.03 -65.37 -1.77
N GLY A 887 6.55 -65.91 -0.66
CA GLY A 887 6.85 -67.32 -0.52
C GLY A 887 5.62 -68.18 -0.20
N ASP A 888 5.57 -69.40 -0.73
CA ASP A 888 4.54 -70.41 -0.39
C ASP A 888 4.42 -70.66 1.13
N ASP A 889 5.53 -70.53 1.86
CA ASP A 889 5.65 -70.70 3.32
C ASP A 889 5.33 -69.43 4.12
N ARG A 890 4.70 -68.43 3.48
CA ARG A 890 4.45 -67.09 4.03
C ARG A 890 5.72 -66.30 4.35
N SER A 891 6.85 -66.64 3.74
CA SER A 891 8.04 -65.79 3.77
C SER A 891 7.87 -64.54 2.89
N PHE A 892 8.52 -63.45 3.29
CA PHE A 892 8.54 -62.18 2.55
C PHE A 892 9.96 -61.64 2.46
N ALA A 893 10.38 -61.26 1.26
CA ALA A 893 11.67 -60.65 1.00
C ALA A 893 11.54 -59.51 -0.01
N VAL A 894 12.51 -58.58 0.05
CA VAL A 894 12.64 -57.49 -0.92
C VAL A 894 14.05 -57.52 -1.47
N SER A 895 14.18 -57.46 -2.80
CA SER A 895 15.47 -57.40 -3.50
C SER A 895 15.45 -56.33 -4.58
N LEU A 896 16.64 -55.91 -5.04
CA LEU A 896 16.76 -54.93 -6.12
C LEU A 896 16.33 -55.56 -7.46
N ALA A 897 15.60 -54.80 -8.26
CA ALA A 897 15.32 -55.14 -9.64
C ALA A 897 16.22 -54.31 -10.58
N PRO A 898 16.48 -54.78 -11.82
CA PRO A 898 17.19 -53.99 -12.82
C PRO A 898 16.55 -52.61 -12.97
N LYS A 899 17.32 -51.55 -13.22
CA LYS A 899 16.74 -50.21 -13.48
C LYS A 899 15.98 -50.21 -14.80
N LEU A 900 14.90 -49.45 -14.88
CA LEU A 900 14.15 -49.28 -16.12
C LEU A 900 14.98 -48.46 -17.11
N GLN A 901 15.19 -48.99 -18.31
CA GLN A 901 15.97 -48.38 -19.39
C GLN A 901 15.03 -48.15 -20.59
N PRO A 902 14.33 -47.00 -20.65
CA PRO A 902 13.34 -46.72 -21.69
C PRO A 902 13.91 -46.62 -23.11
N GLU A 903 15.22 -46.43 -23.25
CA GLU A 903 15.95 -46.36 -24.52
C GLU A 903 16.08 -47.73 -25.23
N LEU A 904 15.87 -48.83 -24.51
CA LEU A 904 15.94 -50.17 -25.08
C LEU A 904 14.69 -50.48 -25.91
N THR A 905 14.90 -51.07 -27.08
CA THR A 905 13.83 -51.50 -28.00
C THR A 905 13.88 -53.01 -28.25
N GLY A 906 12.87 -53.57 -28.92
CA GLY A 906 12.80 -55.01 -29.19
C GLY A 906 12.68 -55.88 -27.94
N PHE A 907 13.23 -57.10 -27.99
CA PHE A 907 13.19 -58.04 -26.86
C PHE A 907 14.00 -57.55 -25.64
N ALA A 908 15.11 -56.84 -25.85
CA ALA A 908 15.88 -56.23 -24.75
C ALA A 908 15.02 -55.23 -23.94
N GLY A 909 14.22 -54.40 -24.63
CA GLY A 909 13.27 -53.49 -24.00
C GLY A 909 12.17 -54.23 -23.24
N LEU A 910 11.61 -55.30 -23.84
CA LEU A 910 10.58 -56.13 -23.19
C LEU A 910 11.09 -56.83 -21.93
N TYR A 911 12.27 -57.46 -22.00
CA TYR A 911 12.92 -58.10 -20.85
C TYR A 911 13.16 -57.10 -19.74
N ASN A 912 13.72 -55.93 -20.05
CA ASN A 912 13.93 -54.88 -19.06
C ASN A 912 12.62 -54.38 -18.45
N HIS A 913 11.55 -54.22 -19.25
CA HIS A 913 10.26 -53.71 -18.78
C HIS A 913 9.63 -54.65 -17.74
N ILE A 914 9.68 -55.97 -17.97
CA ILE A 914 9.19 -56.97 -17.01
C ILE A 914 10.20 -57.30 -15.90
N GLY A 915 11.37 -56.63 -15.90
CA GLY A 915 12.36 -56.71 -14.83
C GLY A 915 13.35 -57.87 -14.93
N LEU A 916 13.48 -58.51 -16.09
CA LEU A 916 14.57 -59.45 -16.39
C LEU A 916 15.88 -58.69 -16.59
N ASP A 917 16.97 -59.24 -16.05
CA ASP A 917 18.29 -58.62 -16.12
C ASP A 917 19.00 -59.00 -17.42
N ILE A 918 18.97 -58.09 -18.39
CA ILE A 918 19.62 -58.25 -19.70
C ILE A 918 21.15 -58.40 -19.63
N THR A 919 21.76 -58.17 -18.47
CA THR A 919 23.19 -58.39 -18.26
C THR A 919 23.53 -59.83 -17.88
N GLU A 920 22.53 -60.66 -17.53
CA GLU A 920 22.72 -62.07 -17.24
C GLU A 920 23.32 -62.79 -18.47
N PRO A 921 24.30 -63.69 -18.28
CA PRO A 921 25.02 -64.32 -19.40
C PRO A 921 24.09 -65.01 -20.40
N GLU A 922 23.04 -65.67 -19.90
CA GLU A 922 22.07 -66.42 -20.70
C GLU A 922 21.24 -65.49 -21.60
N LEU A 923 20.64 -64.45 -21.02
CA LEU A 923 19.87 -63.45 -21.77
C LEU A 923 20.75 -62.63 -22.71
N ARG A 924 21.98 -62.30 -22.29
CA ARG A 924 22.94 -61.56 -23.11
C ARG A 924 23.38 -62.36 -24.33
N SER A 925 23.66 -63.66 -24.17
CA SER A 925 23.98 -64.54 -25.29
C SER A 925 22.80 -64.68 -26.26
N LEU A 926 21.58 -64.77 -25.74
CA LEU A 926 20.36 -64.93 -26.53
C LEU A 926 20.02 -63.64 -27.33
N LEU A 927 20.19 -62.47 -26.71
CA LEU A 927 20.06 -61.16 -27.39
C LEU A 927 21.19 -60.93 -28.42
N GLN A 928 22.40 -61.46 -28.20
CA GLN A 928 23.49 -61.38 -29.19
C GLN A 928 23.27 -62.31 -30.38
N GLN A 929 22.61 -63.44 -30.20
CA GLN A 929 22.22 -64.35 -31.27
C GLN A 929 21.14 -63.73 -32.16
N GLU A 930 20.15 -63.01 -31.58
CA GLU A 930 19.16 -62.23 -32.31
C GLU A 930 19.78 -61.23 -33.30
N VAL A 931 20.89 -60.59 -32.93
CA VAL A 931 21.57 -59.59 -33.76
C VAL A 931 22.43 -60.23 -34.87
N ASN A 932 22.97 -61.43 -34.64
CA ASN A 932 23.98 -62.05 -35.51
C ASN A 932 23.44 -63.16 -36.42
N ASP A 933 22.31 -63.79 -36.08
CA ASP A 933 21.78 -64.95 -36.80
C ASP A 933 20.28 -64.79 -37.09
N ALA A 934 19.94 -64.68 -38.38
CA ALA A 934 18.56 -64.49 -38.85
C ALA A 934 17.66 -65.72 -38.62
N ASP A 935 18.25 -66.86 -38.27
CA ASP A 935 17.54 -68.12 -37.97
C ASP A 935 17.25 -68.33 -36.46
N THR A 936 17.57 -67.37 -35.59
CA THR A 936 17.15 -67.44 -34.16
C THR A 936 15.63 -67.51 -34.08
N SER A 937 15.09 -68.63 -33.62
CA SER A 937 13.64 -68.84 -33.54
C SER A 937 13.02 -67.83 -32.59
N ARG A 938 12.02 -67.08 -33.06
CA ARG A 938 11.25 -66.15 -32.20
C ARG A 938 10.58 -66.84 -31.02
N ALA A 939 10.42 -68.16 -31.06
CA ALA A 939 9.95 -68.95 -29.92
C ALA A 939 10.99 -68.94 -28.78
N ASP A 940 12.28 -69.03 -29.10
CA ASP A 940 13.37 -69.05 -28.12
C ASP A 940 13.52 -67.67 -27.44
N LEU A 941 13.29 -66.58 -28.18
CA LEU A 941 13.24 -65.21 -27.65
C LEU A 941 12.01 -64.94 -26.77
N LEU A 942 10.90 -65.65 -26.99
CA LEU A 942 9.69 -65.53 -26.17
C LEU A 942 9.72 -66.40 -24.91
N ALA A 943 10.53 -67.46 -24.88
CA ALA A 943 10.61 -68.39 -23.76
C ALA A 943 10.86 -67.70 -22.40
N PRO A 944 11.83 -66.76 -22.25
CA PRO A 944 12.04 -66.08 -20.96
C PRO A 944 10.84 -65.23 -20.51
N ILE A 945 10.09 -64.64 -21.44
CA ILE A 945 8.88 -63.87 -21.13
C ILE A 945 7.76 -64.82 -20.71
N ASN A 946 7.60 -65.95 -21.41
CA ASN A 946 6.61 -66.96 -21.07
C ASN A 946 6.85 -67.53 -19.67
N GLU A 947 8.10 -67.90 -19.35
CA GLU A 947 8.48 -68.37 -18.02
C GLU A 947 8.21 -67.32 -16.95
N ALA A 948 8.57 -66.06 -17.20
CA ALA A 948 8.28 -64.95 -16.29
C ALA A 948 6.78 -64.69 -16.08
N LEU A 949 5.93 -65.11 -17.02
CA LEU A 949 4.47 -65.03 -16.89
C LEU A 949 3.85 -66.29 -16.25
N GLY A 950 4.66 -67.31 -15.92
CA GLY A 950 4.21 -68.60 -15.41
C GLY A 950 3.61 -69.51 -16.49
N LEU A 951 3.97 -69.30 -17.76
CA LEU A 951 3.58 -70.13 -18.90
C LEU A 951 4.72 -71.12 -19.23
N SER A 952 4.39 -72.18 -19.97
CA SER A 952 5.40 -73.07 -20.56
C SER A 952 6.33 -72.28 -21.49
N PRO A 953 7.65 -72.55 -21.55
CA PRO A 953 8.58 -71.86 -22.43
C PRO A 953 8.10 -71.85 -23.89
N ASP A 954 7.58 -72.99 -24.35
CA ASP A 954 7.03 -73.21 -25.70
C ASP A 954 5.61 -72.65 -25.91
N ALA A 955 5.08 -71.85 -24.99
CA ALA A 955 3.72 -71.33 -25.11
C ALA A 955 3.57 -70.43 -26.36
N PRO A 956 2.50 -70.62 -27.16
CA PRO A 956 2.34 -69.88 -28.39
C PRO A 956 2.10 -68.39 -28.09
N ARG A 957 2.69 -67.49 -28.89
CA ARG A 957 2.62 -66.03 -28.73
C ARG A 957 1.21 -65.48 -28.42
N ARG A 958 0.18 -66.03 -29.07
CA ARG A 958 -1.24 -65.66 -28.83
C ARG A 958 -1.66 -65.80 -27.36
N ARG A 959 -1.12 -66.80 -26.64
CA ARG A 959 -1.42 -67.06 -25.23
C ARG A 959 -0.75 -66.01 -24.34
N THR A 960 0.49 -65.66 -24.63
CA THR A 960 1.26 -64.58 -23.97
C THR A 960 0.55 -63.24 -24.10
N VAL A 961 0.16 -62.87 -25.32
CA VAL A 961 -0.60 -61.63 -25.61
C VAL A 961 -1.96 -61.62 -24.92
N SER A 962 -2.69 -62.74 -24.99
CA SER A 962 -3.99 -62.86 -24.32
C SER A 962 -3.88 -62.70 -22.81
N LEU A 963 -2.85 -63.25 -22.18
CA LEU A 963 -2.63 -63.14 -20.74
C LEU A 963 -2.26 -61.71 -20.34
N LEU A 964 -1.40 -61.04 -21.09
CA LEU A 964 -1.02 -59.64 -20.83
C LEU A 964 -2.21 -58.68 -20.97
N ARG A 965 -3.10 -58.90 -21.94
CA ARG A 965 -4.36 -58.15 -22.05
C ARG A 965 -5.28 -58.38 -20.86
N GLN A 966 -5.40 -59.63 -20.40
CA GLN A 966 -6.16 -59.95 -19.18
C GLN A 966 -5.57 -59.31 -17.92
N ARG A 967 -4.25 -59.04 -17.90
CA ARG A 967 -3.55 -58.31 -16.85
C ARG A 967 -3.61 -56.79 -16.99
N ASN A 968 -4.33 -56.24 -17.98
CA ASN A 968 -4.34 -54.82 -18.36
C ASN A 968 -2.92 -54.27 -18.63
N GLN A 969 -2.09 -55.03 -19.33
CA GLN A 969 -0.75 -54.63 -19.79
C GLN A 969 -0.73 -54.56 -21.32
N ASP A 970 -1.62 -53.72 -21.88
CA ASP A 970 -1.85 -53.63 -23.32
C ASP A 970 -0.61 -53.18 -24.10
N ASP A 971 0.20 -52.28 -23.53
CA ASP A 971 1.46 -51.83 -24.15
C ASP A 971 2.44 -52.98 -24.40
N LEU A 972 2.60 -53.88 -23.41
CA LEU A 972 3.42 -55.08 -23.54
C LEU A 972 2.82 -56.08 -24.53
N ALA A 973 1.49 -56.26 -24.48
CA ALA A 973 0.78 -57.14 -25.38
C ALA A 973 0.89 -56.68 -26.84
N GLU A 974 0.82 -55.37 -27.09
CA GLU A 974 1.04 -54.76 -28.40
C GLU A 974 2.48 -54.89 -28.86
N ALA A 975 3.46 -54.60 -28.00
CA ALA A 975 4.87 -54.73 -28.32
C ALA A 975 5.23 -56.16 -28.74
N ILE A 976 4.77 -57.17 -27.99
CA ILE A 976 4.93 -58.59 -28.34
C ILE A 976 4.14 -58.98 -29.60
N SER A 977 3.03 -58.29 -29.89
CA SER A 977 2.26 -58.53 -31.12
C SER A 977 2.93 -57.96 -32.37
N LYS A 978 3.74 -56.91 -32.23
CA LYS A 978 4.44 -56.22 -33.33
C LYS A 978 5.76 -56.90 -33.71
N LEU A 979 6.40 -57.60 -32.76
CA LEU A 979 7.53 -58.52 -32.99
C LEU A 979 7.06 -59.82 -33.65
#